data_AF-A0A7C6NAN7-F1
#
_entry.id   AF-A0A7C6NAN7-F1
#
_cell.length_a   1.000
_cell.length_b   1.000
_cell.length_c   1.000
_cell.angle_alpha   90.00
_cell.angle_beta   90.00
_cell.angle_gamma   90.00
#
_symmetry.space_group_name_H-M   'P 1'
#
loop_
_entity.id
_entity.type
_entity.pdbx_description
1 polymer ?
#
loop_
_entity_poly.entity_id
_entity_poly.type
_entity_poly.pdbx_seq_one_letter_code
_entity_poly.pdbx_strand_id
1 'polypeptide(L)'
;MTCSRCDYTTYAEKSALGHDYNTEFTIDIEPTCAETGSKSKHCSRCSEKTEVTAINALGHDFGEWEVVTEPTCTADGQEKRECSRCDTVEYQTINKLGHDFATTFTTDVEPTCTTAGSKSRHCSRCSETTDVTIIPANGHTGGTATCIDLAVCSVCHVAYGTTNPNNHVGGTYLANAKESTCTTQGYTGDTCCSGCNSILSAGTVLALAEHDYSTEYTIIPATCGADGSKYRKCKNCDAITDEEIIPQLVDAHDFIDGAQVSNLVTTKTGINTVTADYTCANCGTALTNAKIPAVASVDGYNTVYHTLEAANAAANNANIYLLCDYTLQEDMTIASGNTLIIPCMDGDVGYTTQSDTNNVYDKFSPNNTGTTYRKALYRIFTIPENKTITVNGTMLINAETSIAIAAAPDYGVSGNYSDVNLGGIITVNNGGIFDCAGYVTDNGGLVNLFNGARMFETYGVKDWRGGSAGYAMNSKGIWPIDEFEMNCMRATLNMEYGAMLSGSVKMFANSRFYYCHFNQIYKDSDAMCYLKEGATCTRTVDSSNRTHYKFYGNVDFGSSSITLEGQTLKSSSFKCKFAGNSQVEFYNGTIGANFGFVFMPGFKMIVGEGATMNFTGTNPYIFAHGEAFTLNGTLYEDYYYYDDQFTGPGHMPAGRGDAKLYVLDGGVININGSDSFNPTGVYGRIYLDSASSINRIYGYDDVAKTTIPKGAVYKRLGFIPTVDVNEFPVPYYPIILSDEEVIAVKAELGLN
;
A
#
# COMPACT_ATOMS: atom_id res chain seq x y z
N MET A 1 27.48 91.09 70.38
CA MET A 1 26.23 91.07 71.19
C MET A 1 25.38 92.26 70.77
N THR A 2 24.05 92.09 70.65
CA THR A 2 23.10 93.14 70.21
C THR A 2 22.21 93.59 71.37
N CYS A 3 22.07 94.91 71.56
CA CYS A 3 21.26 95.52 72.61
C CYS A 3 19.75 95.46 72.29
N SER A 4 18.93 94.85 73.15
CA SER A 4 17.49 94.64 72.94
C SER A 4 16.60 95.90 73.04
N ARG A 5 17.18 97.11 72.96
CA ARG A 5 16.45 98.40 72.94
C ARG A 5 16.80 99.32 71.77
N CYS A 6 17.83 99.03 70.97
CA CYS A 6 18.18 99.85 69.80
C CYS A 6 18.84 99.08 68.65
N ASP A 7 18.81 97.75 68.67
CA ASP A 7 19.36 96.84 67.64
C ASP A 7 20.84 97.08 67.26
N TYR A 8 21.59 97.81 68.09
CA TYR A 8 23.01 98.04 67.87
C TYR A 8 23.84 96.82 68.31
N THR A 9 24.62 96.28 67.37
CA THR A 9 25.49 95.10 67.58
C THR A 9 26.94 95.47 67.37
N THR A 10 27.80 95.18 68.35
CA THR A 10 29.25 95.21 68.16
C THR A 10 29.78 93.79 67.96
N TYR A 11 30.67 93.65 66.97
CA TYR A 11 31.48 92.48 66.68
C TYR A 11 32.96 92.84 66.85
N ALA A 12 33.75 91.89 67.34
CA ALA A 12 35.21 91.98 67.36
C ALA A 12 35.74 91.05 66.27
N GLU A 13 36.46 91.60 65.30
CA GLU A 13 37.17 90.78 64.31
C GLU A 13 38.31 90.02 64.99
N LYS A 14 38.37 88.70 64.76
CA LYS A 14 39.57 87.89 65.02
C LYS A 14 40.22 87.59 63.68
N SER A 15 41.53 87.82 63.58
CA SER A 15 42.31 87.60 62.35
C SER A 15 42.27 86.13 61.91
N ALA A 16 42.20 85.91 60.59
CA ALA A 16 42.22 84.56 60.01
C ALA A 16 43.55 83.85 60.31
N LEU A 17 43.49 82.57 60.69
CA LEU A 17 44.64 81.75 61.10
C LEU A 17 45.53 81.25 59.94
N GLY A 18 45.19 81.60 58.69
CA GLY A 18 45.88 81.15 57.48
C GLY A 18 45.71 79.65 57.17
N HIS A 19 46.20 79.21 56.01
CA HIS A 19 46.22 77.80 55.61
C HIS A 19 47.53 77.10 56.03
N ASP A 20 47.46 75.80 56.31
CA ASP A 20 48.57 74.95 56.74
C ASP A 20 48.68 73.73 55.81
N TYR A 21 49.33 73.94 54.67
CA TYR A 21 49.42 72.95 53.59
C TYR A 21 50.47 71.88 53.88
N ASN A 22 50.12 70.62 53.60
CA ASN A 22 51.05 69.50 53.69
C ASN A 22 52.22 69.66 52.71
N THR A 23 53.37 69.06 53.03
CA THR A 23 54.56 69.13 52.17
C THR A 23 54.53 68.14 51.00
N GLU A 24 53.83 67.02 51.16
CA GLU A 24 53.72 65.97 50.15
C GLU A 24 52.45 66.10 49.31
N PHE A 25 52.54 65.74 48.04
CA PHE A 25 51.38 65.64 47.15
C PHE A 25 50.60 64.36 47.43
N THR A 26 49.28 64.45 47.37
CA THR A 26 48.39 63.26 47.33
C THR A 26 47.58 63.26 46.04
N ILE A 27 47.34 62.07 45.47
CA ILE A 27 46.56 61.91 44.25
C ILE A 27 45.10 62.23 44.55
N ASP A 28 44.53 63.15 43.78
CA ASP A 28 43.12 63.53 43.84
C ASP A 28 42.28 62.69 42.89
N ILE A 29 42.81 62.45 41.69
CA ILE A 29 42.18 61.63 40.63
C ILE A 29 43.29 60.80 39.99
N GLU A 30 43.13 59.48 39.97
CA GLU A 30 44.07 58.58 39.30
C GLU A 30 44.01 58.78 37.76
N PRO A 31 45.15 58.76 37.05
CA PRO A 31 45.14 58.80 35.59
C PRO A 31 44.60 57.49 35.01
N THR A 32 43.86 57.57 33.91
CA THR A 32 43.45 56.41 33.10
C THR A 32 44.24 56.35 31.80
N CYS A 33 43.99 55.38 30.93
CA CYS A 33 44.66 55.28 29.61
C CYS A 33 44.43 56.52 28.74
N ALA A 34 43.28 57.18 28.85
CA ALA A 34 42.88 58.33 28.02
C ALA A 34 42.78 59.66 28.79
N GLU A 35 42.46 59.64 30.08
CA GLU A 35 42.26 60.85 30.87
C GLU A 35 43.40 61.09 31.85
N THR A 36 43.82 62.35 31.95
CA THR A 36 44.85 62.79 32.91
C THR A 36 44.30 62.74 34.34
N GLY A 37 45.10 62.25 35.27
CA GLY A 37 44.84 62.36 36.71
C GLY A 37 45.23 63.72 37.27
N SER A 38 45.12 63.91 38.59
CA SER A 38 45.59 65.12 39.27
C SER A 38 46.08 64.83 40.69
N LYS A 39 47.01 65.67 41.18
CA LYS A 39 47.51 65.65 42.55
C LYS A 39 47.70 67.07 43.10
N SER A 40 47.54 67.24 44.40
CA SER A 40 47.70 68.53 45.06
C SER A 40 48.19 68.39 46.50
N LYS A 41 48.56 69.51 47.13
CA LYS A 41 48.86 69.59 48.56
C LYS A 41 47.64 70.09 49.31
N HIS A 42 47.12 69.27 50.21
CA HIS A 42 45.91 69.57 50.98
C HIS A 42 46.26 70.35 52.25
N CYS A 43 45.41 71.32 52.63
CA CYS A 43 45.51 71.98 53.91
C CYS A 43 45.07 71.03 55.03
N SER A 44 45.88 70.87 56.06
CA SER A 44 45.55 70.03 57.21
C SER A 44 44.39 70.59 58.06
N ARG A 45 44.05 71.87 57.89
CA ARG A 45 43.05 72.59 58.69
C ARG A 45 41.72 72.83 57.97
N CYS A 46 41.67 72.71 56.64
CA CYS A 46 40.47 72.91 55.83
C CYS A 46 40.58 72.19 54.49
N SER A 47 39.49 72.07 53.74
CA SER A 47 39.47 71.36 52.44
C SER A 47 40.14 72.10 51.29
N GLU A 48 40.89 73.17 51.58
CA GLU A 48 41.56 73.97 50.55
C GLU A 48 42.80 73.23 50.05
N LYS A 49 43.02 73.29 48.73
CA LYS A 49 44.16 72.63 48.07
C LYS A 49 45.04 73.68 47.41
N THR A 50 46.35 73.46 47.42
CA THR A 50 47.30 74.29 46.69
C THR A 50 48.16 73.44 45.76
N GLU A 51 48.81 74.10 44.81
CA GLU A 51 49.73 73.47 43.84
C GLU A 51 49.08 72.29 43.09
N VAL A 52 47.85 72.45 42.59
CA VAL A 52 47.20 71.38 41.80
C VAL A 52 47.98 71.15 40.50
N THR A 53 48.45 69.92 40.29
CA THR A 53 49.23 69.51 39.12
C THR A 53 48.60 68.29 38.45
N ALA A 54 48.60 68.25 37.13
CA ALA A 54 48.07 67.13 36.35
C ALA A 54 49.06 65.95 36.33
N ILE A 55 48.52 64.74 36.30
CA ILE A 55 49.24 63.50 36.03
C ILE A 55 48.87 63.08 34.61
N ASN A 56 49.85 62.91 33.73
CA ASN A 56 49.58 62.51 32.35
C ASN A 56 48.80 61.20 32.30
N ALA A 57 47.92 61.06 31.29
CA ALA A 57 47.25 59.79 31.01
C ALA A 57 48.29 58.68 30.80
N LEU A 58 47.94 57.45 31.18
CA LEU A 58 48.86 56.31 31.15
C LEU A 58 49.22 55.86 29.73
N GLY A 59 48.40 56.24 28.73
CA GLY A 59 48.47 55.69 27.39
C GLY A 59 47.91 54.26 27.31
N HIS A 60 47.60 53.80 26.10
CA HIS A 60 47.17 52.43 25.87
C HIS A 60 48.38 51.48 25.82
N ASP A 61 48.20 50.28 26.38
CA ASP A 61 49.21 49.22 26.47
C ASP A 61 48.76 48.01 25.65
N PHE A 62 48.99 48.10 24.34
CA PHE A 62 48.55 47.11 23.36
C PHE A 62 49.53 45.95 23.22
N GLY A 63 49.00 44.73 23.12
CA GLY A 63 49.77 43.52 22.85
C GLY A 63 50.09 43.30 21.36
N GLU A 64 50.50 42.06 21.03
CA GLU A 64 50.72 41.61 19.65
C GLU A 64 49.42 41.63 18.82
N TRP A 65 49.55 41.80 17.50
CA TRP A 65 48.43 41.75 16.59
C TRP A 65 47.94 40.32 16.38
N GLU A 66 46.62 40.13 16.39
CA GLU A 66 45.93 38.88 16.12
C GLU A 66 45.15 39.00 14.80
N VAL A 67 45.39 38.08 13.86
CA VAL A 67 44.67 38.05 12.58
C VAL A 67 43.22 37.68 12.82
N VAL A 68 42.31 38.58 12.45
CA VAL A 68 40.85 38.39 12.52
C VAL A 68 40.35 37.76 11.22
N THR A 69 40.91 38.18 10.09
CA THR A 69 40.54 37.67 8.77
C THR A 69 41.78 37.65 7.88
N GLU A 70 42.10 36.49 7.33
CA GLU A 70 43.24 36.34 6.42
C GLU A 70 42.99 37.07 5.10
N PRO A 71 44.02 37.70 4.51
CA PRO A 71 43.91 38.29 3.17
C PRO A 71 43.74 37.21 2.10
N THR A 72 42.98 37.53 1.06
CA THR A 72 42.83 36.67 -0.13
C THR A 72 43.57 37.28 -1.33
N CYS A 73 43.49 36.66 -2.51
CA CYS A 73 44.11 37.23 -3.73
C CYS A 73 43.54 38.63 -4.07
N THR A 74 42.26 38.88 -3.76
CA THR A 74 41.54 40.07 -4.22
C THR A 74 40.99 40.95 -3.10
N ALA A 75 40.84 40.42 -1.89
CA ALA A 75 40.35 41.15 -0.72
C ALA A 75 41.41 41.22 0.39
N ASP A 76 41.49 42.38 1.02
CA ASP A 76 42.35 42.62 2.17
C ASP A 76 41.85 41.82 3.38
N GLY A 77 42.79 41.40 4.23
CA GLY A 77 42.52 40.83 5.55
C GLY A 77 42.51 41.91 6.64
N GLN A 78 42.33 41.49 7.88
CA GLN A 78 42.27 42.40 9.02
C GLN A 78 42.87 41.74 10.26
N GLU A 79 43.62 42.49 11.05
CA GLU A 79 44.14 42.09 12.36
C GLU A 79 43.73 43.10 13.43
N LYS A 80 43.73 42.67 14.69
CA LYS A 80 43.37 43.50 15.85
C LYS A 80 44.38 43.35 16.98
N ARG A 81 44.48 44.35 17.85
CA ARG A 81 45.15 44.22 19.16
C ARG A 81 44.36 44.98 20.21
N GLU A 82 44.39 44.47 21.43
CA GLU A 82 43.56 44.98 22.54
C GLU A 82 44.46 45.53 23.66
N CYS A 83 44.05 46.64 24.27
CA CYS A 83 44.79 47.25 25.37
C CYS A 83 44.58 46.41 26.63
N SER A 84 45.67 45.98 27.29
CA SER A 84 45.58 45.16 28.50
C SER A 84 44.96 45.89 29.71
N ARG A 85 44.85 47.21 29.65
CA ARG A 85 44.42 48.08 30.77
C ARG A 85 43.01 48.66 30.60
N CYS A 86 42.41 48.56 29.41
CA CYS A 86 41.08 49.08 29.11
C CYS A 86 40.50 48.43 27.84
N ASP A 87 39.20 48.58 27.61
CA ASP A 87 38.48 47.90 26.52
C ASP A 87 38.71 48.50 25.11
N THR A 88 39.81 49.23 24.91
CA THR A 88 40.14 49.83 23.61
C THR A 88 40.78 48.78 22.71
N VAL A 89 40.22 48.61 21.51
CA VAL A 89 40.72 47.71 20.46
C VAL A 89 41.15 48.52 19.25
N GLU A 90 42.33 48.23 18.73
CA GLU A 90 42.85 48.80 17.50
C GLU A 90 42.77 47.76 16.39
N TYR A 91 42.43 48.19 15.18
CA TYR A 91 42.38 47.35 13.99
C TYR A 91 43.31 47.88 12.91
N GLN A 92 43.90 46.96 12.16
CA GLN A 92 44.71 47.29 11.00
C GLN A 92 44.41 46.34 9.84
N THR A 93 44.52 46.86 8.62
CA THR A 93 44.31 46.13 7.38
C THR A 93 45.56 45.35 6.98
N ILE A 94 45.38 44.09 6.60
CA ILE A 94 46.41 43.26 5.97
C ILE A 94 46.16 43.31 4.46
N ASN A 95 47.09 43.88 3.68
CA ASN A 95 46.90 44.00 2.23
C ASN A 95 46.66 42.64 1.57
N LYS A 96 45.76 42.60 0.59
CA LYS A 96 45.50 41.43 -0.26
C LYS A 96 46.77 40.85 -0.87
N LEU A 97 46.78 39.53 -1.05
CA LEU A 97 47.95 38.78 -1.49
C LEU A 97 48.32 38.99 -2.96
N GLY A 98 47.36 39.41 -3.79
CA GLY A 98 47.48 39.38 -5.24
C GLY A 98 47.48 37.96 -5.82
N HIS A 99 47.38 37.87 -7.13
CA HIS A 99 47.40 36.59 -7.83
C HIS A 99 48.82 36.06 -8.02
N ASP A 100 48.99 34.76 -7.83
CA ASP A 100 50.24 34.02 -8.01
C ASP A 100 50.11 33.10 -9.23
N PHE A 101 50.22 33.70 -10.42
CA PHE A 101 50.01 33.00 -11.68
C PHE A 101 51.20 32.09 -12.01
N ALA A 102 50.90 30.85 -12.42
CA ALA A 102 51.92 29.89 -12.85
C ALA A 102 52.77 30.42 -14.02
N THR A 103 54.06 30.07 -14.04
CA THR A 103 54.98 30.50 -15.11
C THR A 103 54.75 29.77 -16.43
N THR A 104 54.16 28.57 -16.38
CA THR A 104 53.86 27.73 -17.53
C THR A 104 52.37 27.81 -17.89
N PHE A 105 52.08 27.77 -19.19
CA PHE A 105 50.72 27.63 -19.69
C PHE A 105 50.19 26.22 -19.47
N THR A 106 48.91 26.11 -19.15
CA THR A 106 48.15 24.87 -19.21
C THR A 106 47.09 24.98 -20.29
N THR A 107 46.85 23.89 -21.03
CA THR A 107 45.77 23.87 -22.02
C THR A 107 44.43 23.86 -21.29
N ASP A 108 43.59 24.83 -21.62
CA ASP A 108 42.24 24.94 -21.06
C ASP A 108 41.25 24.20 -21.95
N VAL A 109 41.42 24.33 -23.26
CA VAL A 109 40.61 23.65 -24.28
C VAL A 109 41.54 23.15 -25.38
N GLU A 110 41.52 21.84 -25.64
CA GLU A 110 42.31 21.24 -26.72
C GLU A 110 41.77 21.67 -28.11
N PRO A 111 42.63 22.04 -29.08
CA PRO A 111 42.19 22.34 -30.43
C PRO A 111 41.67 21.10 -31.15
N THR A 112 40.63 21.27 -31.96
CA THR A 112 40.11 20.23 -32.86
C THR A 112 40.53 20.52 -34.30
N CYS A 113 40.10 19.69 -35.27
CA CYS A 113 40.41 19.92 -36.68
C CYS A 113 39.84 21.25 -37.22
N THR A 114 38.73 21.71 -36.66
CA THR A 114 37.99 22.89 -37.15
C THR A 114 37.88 24.02 -36.12
N THR A 115 38.04 23.72 -34.83
CA THR A 115 37.90 24.70 -33.76
C THR A 115 39.24 24.92 -33.07
N ALA A 116 39.63 26.18 -32.94
CA ALA A 116 40.82 26.55 -32.18
C ALA A 116 40.64 26.23 -30.68
N GLY A 117 41.71 25.76 -30.03
CA GLY A 117 41.78 25.56 -28.59
C GLY A 117 42.27 26.81 -27.87
N SER A 118 42.48 26.72 -26.55
CA SER A 118 43.03 27.81 -25.74
C SER A 118 43.92 27.31 -24.61
N LYS A 119 44.87 28.14 -24.20
CA LYS A 119 45.70 27.91 -23.01
C LYS A 119 45.89 29.21 -22.23
N SER A 120 45.99 29.09 -20.91
CA SER A 120 46.18 30.22 -20.00
C SER A 120 47.10 29.84 -18.84
N ARG A 121 47.45 30.82 -18.01
CA ARG A 121 48.18 30.62 -16.75
C ARG A 121 47.22 30.77 -15.59
N HIS A 122 47.17 29.78 -14.71
CA HIS A 122 46.24 29.73 -13.58
C HIS A 122 46.91 30.24 -12.31
N CYS A 123 46.17 30.97 -11.48
CA CYS A 123 46.63 31.36 -10.16
C CYS A 123 46.66 30.12 -9.24
N SER A 124 47.75 29.93 -8.50
CA SER A 124 47.88 28.79 -7.57
C SER A 124 46.94 28.86 -6.37
N ARG A 125 46.41 30.06 -6.08
CA ARG A 125 45.62 30.37 -4.88
C ARG A 125 44.13 30.59 -5.17
N CYS A 126 43.73 30.75 -6.42
CA CYS A 126 42.34 30.95 -6.83
C CYS A 126 42.13 30.59 -8.30
N SER A 127 40.88 30.49 -8.75
CA SER A 127 40.55 30.08 -10.12
C SER A 127 40.76 31.17 -11.19
N GLU A 128 41.44 32.26 -10.87
CA GLU A 128 41.69 33.34 -11.84
C GLU A 128 42.75 32.89 -12.85
N THR A 129 42.60 33.31 -14.11
CA THR A 129 43.52 32.98 -15.19
C THR A 129 44.06 34.25 -15.88
N THR A 130 45.24 34.16 -16.47
CA THR A 130 45.85 35.26 -17.22
C THR A 130 46.56 34.78 -18.48
N ASP A 131 46.98 35.73 -19.33
CA ASP A 131 47.70 35.48 -20.58
C ASP A 131 46.98 34.51 -21.55
N VAL A 132 45.64 34.52 -21.61
CA VAL A 132 44.87 33.59 -22.46
C VAL A 132 45.31 33.71 -23.92
N THR A 133 45.79 32.60 -24.50
CA THR A 133 46.20 32.51 -25.91
C THR A 133 45.42 31.44 -26.64
N ILE A 134 45.09 31.73 -27.90
CA ILE A 134 44.42 30.79 -28.79
C ILE A 134 45.45 29.82 -29.37
N ILE A 135 45.15 28.53 -29.30
CA ILE A 135 45.87 27.48 -30.01
C ILE A 135 45.12 27.28 -31.34
N PRO A 136 45.72 27.57 -32.51
CA PRO A 136 45.03 27.40 -33.79
C PRO A 136 44.46 25.98 -33.96
N ALA A 137 43.35 25.88 -34.69
CA ALA A 137 42.79 24.58 -35.04
C ALA A 137 43.83 23.72 -35.78
N ASN A 138 43.81 22.41 -35.57
CA ASN A 138 44.82 21.49 -36.11
C ASN A 138 44.77 21.37 -37.65
N GLY A 139 43.65 21.78 -38.27
CA GLY A 139 43.40 21.61 -39.69
C GLY A 139 43.12 20.16 -40.07
N HIS A 140 42.57 19.96 -41.26
CA HIS A 140 42.33 18.62 -41.80
C HIS A 140 43.55 18.12 -42.58
N THR A 141 43.92 16.85 -42.38
CA THR A 141 45.03 16.19 -43.07
C THR A 141 44.63 14.76 -43.49
N GLY A 142 45.25 14.25 -44.55
CA GLY A 142 44.98 12.91 -45.09
C GLY A 142 43.73 12.82 -45.98
N GLY A 143 43.57 11.69 -46.68
CA GLY A 143 42.49 11.44 -47.65
C GLY A 143 42.85 11.81 -49.09
N THR A 144 42.16 11.20 -50.06
CA THR A 144 42.29 11.52 -51.50
C THR A 144 40.92 11.92 -52.05
N ALA A 145 40.80 13.11 -52.62
CA ALA A 145 39.56 13.58 -53.24
C ALA A 145 39.35 12.93 -54.62
N THR A 146 38.09 12.71 -54.98
CA THR A 146 37.66 12.03 -56.20
C THR A 146 36.68 12.91 -56.97
N CYS A 147 36.21 12.46 -58.13
CA CYS A 147 35.28 13.25 -58.96
C CYS A 147 33.91 13.49 -58.30
N ILE A 148 33.61 12.81 -57.20
CA ILE A 148 32.34 12.94 -56.45
C ILE A 148 32.54 13.15 -54.95
N ASP A 149 33.60 12.59 -54.37
CA ASP A 149 33.82 12.64 -52.94
C ASP A 149 34.98 13.57 -52.61
N LEU A 150 34.78 14.34 -51.54
CA LEU A 150 35.84 15.14 -50.94
C LEU A 150 36.85 14.23 -50.23
N ALA A 151 38.07 14.71 -50.01
CA ALA A 151 39.02 14.00 -49.18
C ALA A 151 38.48 13.90 -47.74
N VAL A 152 38.66 12.74 -47.10
CA VAL A 152 38.24 12.51 -45.71
C VAL A 152 39.44 12.61 -44.79
N CYS A 153 39.35 13.48 -43.77
CA CYS A 153 40.41 13.71 -42.81
C CYS A 153 40.71 12.42 -42.03
N SER A 154 41.97 12.00 -41.95
CA SER A 154 42.35 10.76 -41.25
C SER A 154 42.25 10.85 -39.73
N VAL A 155 42.08 12.06 -39.18
CA VAL A 155 42.03 12.31 -37.74
C VAL A 155 40.59 12.41 -37.22
N CYS A 156 39.72 13.17 -37.89
CA CYS A 156 38.34 13.37 -37.45
C CYS A 156 37.30 12.68 -38.35
N HIS A 157 37.74 12.03 -39.44
CA HIS A 157 36.89 11.28 -40.38
C HIS A 157 35.78 12.10 -41.05
N VAL A 158 35.93 13.43 -41.10
CA VAL A 158 35.01 14.34 -41.80
C VAL A 158 35.58 14.71 -43.18
N ALA A 159 34.69 14.80 -44.16
CA ALA A 159 34.97 15.22 -45.53
C ALA A 159 35.32 16.72 -45.63
N TYR A 160 36.35 17.09 -46.40
CA TYR A 160 36.83 18.47 -46.50
C TYR A 160 37.50 18.79 -47.86
N GLY A 161 37.61 20.08 -48.20
CA GLY A 161 38.21 20.54 -49.47
C GLY A 161 37.21 20.54 -50.64
N THR A 162 37.70 20.36 -51.88
CA THR A 162 36.89 20.26 -53.10
C THR A 162 37.11 18.92 -53.80
N THR A 163 36.16 18.50 -54.65
CA THR A 163 36.30 17.28 -55.46
C THR A 163 37.43 17.44 -56.49
N ASN A 164 37.97 16.31 -56.97
CA ASN A 164 38.99 16.28 -58.02
C ASN A 164 38.37 15.83 -59.34
N PRO A 165 38.13 16.75 -60.30
CA PRO A 165 37.43 16.45 -61.55
C PRO A 165 38.12 15.41 -62.45
N ASN A 166 39.42 15.17 -62.26
CA ASN A 166 40.22 14.27 -63.09
C ASN A 166 40.44 12.89 -62.44
N ASN A 167 40.05 12.71 -61.17
CA ASN A 167 40.16 11.45 -60.47
C ASN A 167 38.80 10.74 -60.47
N HIS A 168 38.46 10.16 -61.63
CA HIS A 168 37.20 9.47 -61.83
C HIS A 168 37.16 8.15 -61.05
N VAL A 169 36.38 8.14 -59.98
CA VAL A 169 36.10 6.96 -59.17
C VAL A 169 34.61 6.68 -59.20
N GLY A 170 34.21 5.44 -58.91
CA GLY A 170 32.84 4.98 -59.09
C GLY A 170 32.64 4.18 -60.38
N GLY A 171 33.74 3.93 -61.10
CA GLY A 171 33.70 3.17 -62.34
C GLY A 171 33.04 3.95 -63.47
N THR A 172 32.65 3.22 -64.52
CA THR A 172 32.02 3.78 -65.69
C THR A 172 30.65 3.16 -65.90
N TYR A 173 29.70 3.93 -66.42
CA TYR A 173 28.41 3.44 -66.88
C TYR A 173 28.16 3.89 -68.31
N LEU A 174 27.22 3.24 -68.96
CA LEU A 174 26.92 3.45 -70.36
C LEU A 174 25.69 4.35 -70.46
N ALA A 175 25.84 5.57 -70.97
CA ALA A 175 24.78 6.54 -71.17
C ALA A 175 24.30 6.52 -72.62
N ASN A 176 23.04 6.89 -72.88
CA ASN A 176 22.42 6.81 -74.20
C ASN A 176 22.39 5.40 -74.82
N ALA A 177 22.86 4.38 -74.10
CA ALA A 177 22.70 2.99 -74.44
C ALA A 177 21.20 2.74 -74.54
N LYS A 178 20.77 2.36 -75.73
CA LYS A 178 19.38 1.98 -75.97
C LYS A 178 19.40 0.51 -76.25
N GLU A 179 18.95 -0.28 -75.30
CA GLU A 179 18.89 -1.71 -75.55
C GLU A 179 17.96 -1.98 -76.72
N SER A 180 18.37 -2.95 -77.50
CA SER A 180 17.43 -3.54 -78.41
C SER A 180 16.40 -4.30 -77.58
N THR A 181 15.12 -4.25 -77.88
CA THR A 181 14.11 -5.07 -77.21
C THR A 181 14.02 -6.45 -77.88
N CYS A 182 13.24 -7.38 -77.31
CA CYS A 182 12.90 -8.64 -77.99
C CYS A 182 12.07 -8.46 -79.28
N THR A 183 11.82 -7.20 -79.68
CA THR A 183 11.09 -6.81 -80.89
C THR A 183 11.69 -5.61 -81.68
N THR A 184 12.68 -4.82 -81.17
CA THR A 184 13.23 -3.58 -81.81
C THR A 184 14.76 -3.36 -81.59
N GLN A 185 15.57 -2.88 -82.56
CA GLN A 185 17.05 -2.76 -82.48
C GLN A 185 17.58 -1.56 -81.65
N GLY A 186 18.81 -1.68 -81.14
CA GLY A 186 19.38 -0.82 -80.08
C GLY A 186 20.67 -0.07 -80.45
N TYR A 187 21.35 0.51 -79.46
CA TYR A 187 22.61 1.26 -79.49
C TYR A 187 23.41 0.97 -78.21
N THR A 188 24.71 0.67 -78.33
CA THR A 188 25.63 0.31 -77.25
C THR A 188 25.81 1.43 -76.25
N GLY A 189 25.70 2.70 -76.62
CA GLY A 189 25.82 3.82 -75.67
C GLY A 189 27.25 4.27 -75.37
N ASP A 190 27.34 5.48 -74.84
CA ASP A 190 28.57 6.20 -74.52
C ASP A 190 29.06 5.82 -73.12
N THR A 191 30.34 5.52 -72.95
CA THR A 191 30.95 5.25 -71.65
C THR A 191 31.19 6.55 -70.90
N CYS A 192 30.49 6.74 -69.80
CA CYS A 192 30.53 7.90 -68.91
C CYS A 192 31.06 7.52 -67.53
N CYS A 193 31.63 8.47 -66.80
CA CYS A 193 32.01 8.27 -65.40
C CYS A 193 30.75 8.20 -64.54
N SER A 194 30.55 7.11 -63.78
CA SER A 194 29.37 6.93 -62.92
C SER A 194 29.35 7.85 -61.71
N GLY A 195 30.51 8.41 -61.35
CA GLY A 195 30.56 9.41 -60.31
C GLY A 195 29.97 10.74 -60.80
N CYS A 196 30.60 11.35 -61.79
CA CYS A 196 30.30 12.74 -62.17
C CYS A 196 29.55 12.89 -63.50
N ASN A 197 29.10 11.80 -64.11
CA ASN A 197 28.34 11.71 -65.37
C ASN A 197 29.00 12.33 -66.61
N SER A 198 30.29 12.65 -66.54
CA SER A 198 31.06 13.14 -67.69
C SER A 198 31.32 12.01 -68.69
N ILE A 199 31.11 12.28 -69.99
CA ILE A 199 31.38 11.30 -71.06
C ILE A 199 32.88 11.08 -71.18
N LEU A 200 33.31 9.83 -71.04
CA LEU A 200 34.70 9.40 -71.16
C LEU A 200 35.01 8.86 -72.58
N SER A 201 34.03 8.22 -73.25
CA SER A 201 34.10 7.71 -74.63
C SER A 201 32.71 7.49 -75.24
N ALA A 202 32.51 7.57 -76.56
CA ALA A 202 31.19 7.40 -77.23
C ALA A 202 30.94 5.99 -77.85
N GLY A 203 29.67 5.62 -78.07
CA GLY A 203 29.18 4.26 -78.48
C GLY A 203 28.85 4.01 -79.98
N THR A 204 28.17 2.89 -80.28
CA THR A 204 27.85 2.30 -81.62
C THR A 204 26.47 1.57 -81.66
N VAL A 205 25.87 1.20 -82.80
CA VAL A 205 24.49 0.61 -82.90
C VAL A 205 24.43 -0.94 -82.70
N LEU A 206 23.35 -1.51 -82.09
CA LEU A 206 23.15 -2.92 -81.67
C LEU A 206 21.92 -3.67 -82.31
N ALA A 207 21.94 -5.01 -82.32
CA ALA A 207 20.83 -5.91 -82.73
C ALA A 207 19.94 -6.42 -81.54
N LEU A 208 18.73 -6.99 -81.78
CA LEU A 208 17.62 -7.40 -80.82
C LEU A 208 18.02 -8.23 -79.57
N ALA A 209 17.30 -8.08 -78.43
CA ALA A 209 17.66 -8.69 -77.11
C ALA A 209 16.61 -9.63 -76.48
N GLU A 210 16.98 -10.26 -75.35
CA GLU A 210 16.19 -11.26 -74.60
C GLU A 210 15.30 -10.65 -73.49
N HIS A 211 14.53 -11.47 -72.74
CA HIS A 211 13.45 -11.03 -71.84
C HIS A 211 13.93 -10.50 -70.46
N ASP A 212 13.20 -9.52 -69.90
CA ASP A 212 13.51 -8.83 -68.62
C ASP A 212 12.33 -8.90 -67.63
N TYR A 213 12.59 -9.46 -66.44
CA TYR A 213 11.58 -9.77 -65.42
C TYR A 213 11.48 -8.75 -64.28
N SER A 214 10.27 -8.59 -63.74
CA SER A 214 9.89 -7.63 -62.70
C SER A 214 10.85 -7.69 -61.52
N THR A 215 11.25 -6.56 -60.98
CA THR A 215 12.03 -6.54 -59.74
C THR A 215 11.12 -6.60 -58.51
N GLU A 216 9.87 -6.15 -58.63
CA GLU A 216 8.84 -6.32 -57.63
C GLU A 216 8.24 -7.72 -57.71
N TYR A 217 8.13 -8.34 -56.55
CA TYR A 217 7.41 -9.58 -56.42
C TYR A 217 5.92 -9.31 -56.45
N THR A 218 5.21 -10.05 -57.29
CA THR A 218 3.77 -10.22 -57.12
C THR A 218 3.58 -11.19 -55.97
N ILE A 219 3.01 -10.73 -54.86
CA ILE A 219 2.80 -11.52 -53.65
C ILE A 219 1.35 -11.99 -53.61
N ILE A 220 1.18 -13.30 -53.60
CA ILE A 220 -0.06 -13.96 -53.20
C ILE A 220 0.15 -14.36 -51.74
N PRO A 221 -0.54 -13.73 -50.76
CA PRO A 221 -0.31 -14.01 -49.36
C PRO A 221 -0.68 -15.46 -49.02
N ALA A 222 0.06 -16.06 -48.08
CA ALA A 222 -0.25 -17.38 -47.56
C ALA A 222 -1.56 -17.36 -46.74
N THR A 223 -2.28 -18.48 -46.76
CA THR A 223 -3.48 -18.69 -45.95
C THR A 223 -3.23 -19.83 -44.95
N CYS A 224 -4.21 -20.15 -44.11
CA CYS A 224 -4.07 -21.23 -43.14
C CYS A 224 -4.11 -22.65 -43.77
N GLY A 225 -4.46 -22.79 -45.05
CA GLY A 225 -4.57 -24.09 -45.74
C GLY A 225 -3.96 -24.15 -47.14
N ALA A 226 -3.34 -23.07 -47.60
CA ALA A 226 -2.61 -23.02 -48.85
C ALA A 226 -1.41 -22.09 -48.72
N ASP A 227 -0.28 -22.56 -49.23
CA ASP A 227 0.92 -21.75 -49.34
C ASP A 227 0.62 -20.53 -50.22
N GLY A 228 1.18 -19.40 -49.81
CA GLY A 228 1.27 -18.23 -50.67
C GLY A 228 2.40 -18.42 -51.67
N SER A 229 2.56 -17.46 -52.57
CA SER A 229 3.73 -17.43 -53.44
C SER A 229 4.16 -16.01 -53.72
N LYS A 230 5.43 -15.86 -54.02
CA LYS A 230 5.96 -14.62 -54.58
C LYS A 230 6.77 -14.96 -55.81
N TYR A 231 6.51 -14.27 -56.92
CA TYR A 231 7.24 -14.44 -58.18
C TYR A 231 7.38 -13.11 -58.91
N ARG A 232 8.22 -13.09 -59.95
CA ARG A 232 8.52 -11.92 -60.76
C ARG A 232 8.07 -12.13 -62.20
N LYS A 233 7.26 -11.22 -62.75
CA LYS A 233 6.73 -11.30 -64.12
C LYS A 233 7.54 -10.44 -65.09
N CYS A 234 7.81 -10.92 -66.31
CA CYS A 234 8.42 -10.17 -67.40
C CYS A 234 7.70 -8.84 -67.55
N LYS A 235 8.47 -7.76 -67.43
CA LYS A 235 7.89 -6.42 -67.46
C LYS A 235 7.33 -6.11 -68.84
N ASN A 236 7.82 -6.81 -69.85
CA ASN A 236 7.64 -6.49 -71.26
C ASN A 236 6.91 -7.60 -72.05
N CYS A 237 6.60 -8.75 -71.42
CA CYS A 237 5.75 -9.84 -71.96
C CYS A 237 5.17 -10.70 -70.81
N ASP A 238 4.41 -11.76 -71.10
CA ASP A 238 3.72 -12.52 -70.04
C ASP A 238 4.57 -13.60 -69.32
N ALA A 239 5.85 -13.77 -69.66
CA ALA A 239 6.71 -14.78 -69.04
C ALA A 239 6.96 -14.49 -67.52
N ILE A 240 7.26 -15.49 -66.67
CA ILE A 240 7.62 -15.29 -65.23
C ILE A 240 8.96 -15.96 -64.81
N THR A 241 9.56 -15.53 -63.68
CA THR A 241 10.79 -16.08 -63.04
C THR A 241 10.80 -15.90 -61.50
N ASP A 242 11.78 -16.50 -60.80
CA ASP A 242 12.06 -16.36 -59.35
C ASP A 242 10.88 -16.69 -58.43
N GLU A 243 10.20 -17.82 -58.65
CA GLU A 243 9.08 -18.23 -57.83
C GLU A 243 9.54 -18.85 -56.49
N GLU A 244 9.06 -18.28 -55.38
CA GLU A 244 9.25 -18.79 -54.02
C GLU A 244 7.88 -19.05 -53.35
N ILE A 245 7.77 -20.21 -52.69
CA ILE A 245 6.58 -20.61 -51.94
C ILE A 245 6.66 -20.01 -50.53
N ILE A 246 5.60 -19.31 -50.12
CA ILE A 246 5.44 -18.77 -48.77
C ILE A 246 4.65 -19.82 -47.96
N PRO A 247 5.25 -20.48 -46.96
CA PRO A 247 4.59 -21.59 -46.25
C PRO A 247 3.29 -21.17 -45.57
N GLN A 248 2.30 -22.05 -45.59
CA GLN A 248 1.01 -21.89 -44.88
C GLN A 248 1.20 -21.55 -43.39
N LEU A 249 0.26 -20.76 -42.84
CA LEU A 249 0.28 -20.30 -41.45
C LEU A 249 -0.25 -21.39 -40.50
N VAL A 250 0.62 -22.28 -40.03
CA VAL A 250 0.21 -23.52 -39.31
C VAL A 250 -0.25 -23.32 -37.86
N ASP A 251 0.09 -22.20 -37.20
CA ASP A 251 -0.23 -21.94 -35.78
C ASP A 251 -0.85 -20.55 -35.51
N ALA A 252 -1.20 -19.79 -36.55
CA ALA A 252 -1.72 -18.42 -36.44
C ALA A 252 -3.18 -18.32 -36.92
N HIS A 253 -4.05 -19.17 -36.39
CA HIS A 253 -5.48 -19.01 -36.59
C HIS A 253 -5.97 -17.83 -35.75
N ASP A 254 -6.67 -16.90 -36.40
CA ASP A 254 -7.36 -15.79 -35.74
C ASP A 254 -8.73 -16.29 -35.33
N PHE A 255 -8.85 -16.55 -34.04
CA PHE A 255 -10.06 -17.10 -33.47
C PHE A 255 -11.05 -15.94 -33.24
N ILE A 256 -12.26 -16.03 -33.80
CA ILE A 256 -13.27 -14.98 -33.66
C ILE A 256 -13.97 -15.12 -32.31
N ASP A 257 -13.99 -14.03 -31.54
CA ASP A 257 -14.84 -13.90 -30.36
C ASP A 257 -16.32 -14.12 -30.69
N GLY A 258 -16.99 -14.98 -29.94
CA GLY A 258 -18.41 -15.31 -30.18
C GLY A 258 -18.64 -16.56 -31.03
N ALA A 259 -17.61 -17.37 -31.27
CA ALA A 259 -17.77 -18.66 -31.95
C ALA A 259 -18.66 -19.62 -31.13
N GLN A 260 -19.53 -20.36 -31.83
CA GLN A 260 -20.35 -21.41 -31.23
C GLN A 260 -19.54 -22.69 -31.07
N VAL A 261 -19.54 -23.30 -29.88
CA VAL A 261 -18.72 -24.48 -29.59
C VAL A 261 -19.57 -25.74 -29.49
N SER A 262 -19.18 -26.78 -30.23
CA SER A 262 -19.87 -28.07 -30.29
C SER A 262 -19.45 -29.05 -29.18
N ASN A 263 -18.20 -29.02 -28.71
CA ASN A 263 -17.64 -30.00 -27.77
C ASN A 263 -16.62 -29.40 -26.78
N LEU A 264 -16.95 -29.37 -25.49
CA LEU A 264 -15.99 -29.04 -24.43
C LEU A 264 -15.31 -30.32 -23.92
N VAL A 265 -13.97 -30.40 -23.99
CA VAL A 265 -13.21 -31.51 -23.40
C VAL A 265 -12.43 -31.01 -22.20
N THR A 266 -12.83 -31.44 -21.01
CA THR A 266 -12.18 -31.12 -19.74
C THR A 266 -11.41 -32.33 -19.22
N THR A 267 -10.19 -32.10 -18.74
CA THR A 267 -9.39 -33.15 -18.09
C THR A 267 -9.03 -32.70 -16.69
N LYS A 268 -9.05 -33.63 -15.73
CA LYS A 268 -8.89 -33.43 -14.28
C LYS A 268 -7.52 -32.87 -13.85
N THR A 269 -6.65 -32.50 -14.80
CA THR A 269 -5.24 -32.16 -14.61
C THR A 269 -4.96 -30.73 -15.04
N GLY A 270 -5.49 -29.75 -14.30
CA GLY A 270 -4.90 -28.40 -14.14
C GLY A 270 -4.68 -27.51 -15.36
N ILE A 271 -5.04 -27.92 -16.57
CA ILE A 271 -5.04 -27.09 -17.78
C ILE A 271 -6.23 -27.54 -18.63
N ASN A 272 -7.35 -26.82 -18.52
CA ASN A 272 -8.49 -27.04 -19.40
C ASN A 272 -8.15 -26.44 -20.77
N THR A 273 -7.68 -27.26 -21.70
CA THR A 273 -7.72 -26.89 -23.12
C THR A 273 -9.16 -27.00 -23.59
N VAL A 274 -9.86 -25.87 -23.67
CA VAL A 274 -11.12 -25.78 -24.40
C VAL A 274 -10.82 -26.04 -25.86
N THR A 275 -11.41 -27.07 -26.43
CA THR A 275 -11.40 -27.30 -27.87
C THR A 275 -12.72 -26.85 -28.45
N ALA A 276 -12.72 -26.28 -29.64
CA ALA A 276 -13.96 -25.96 -30.34
C ALA A 276 -13.86 -26.26 -31.83
N ASP A 277 -15.02 -26.53 -32.42
CA ASP A 277 -15.17 -26.41 -33.86
C ASP A 277 -15.46 -24.93 -34.17
N TYR A 278 -14.57 -24.26 -34.87
CA TYR A 278 -14.78 -22.85 -35.25
C TYR A 278 -14.21 -22.56 -36.64
N THR A 279 -14.66 -21.46 -37.23
CA THR A 279 -14.19 -21.00 -38.54
C THR A 279 -13.22 -19.85 -38.34
N CYS A 280 -11.98 -19.99 -38.84
CA CYS A 280 -10.99 -18.92 -38.76
C CYS A 280 -11.43 -17.68 -39.57
N ALA A 281 -11.35 -16.48 -38.97
CA ALA A 281 -11.73 -15.22 -39.62
C ALA A 281 -10.96 -14.95 -40.92
N ASN A 282 -9.70 -15.34 -40.93
CA ASN A 282 -8.74 -14.97 -41.96
C ASN A 282 -8.73 -15.93 -43.15
N CYS A 283 -9.12 -17.19 -42.96
CA CYS A 283 -9.04 -18.20 -44.02
C CYS A 283 -10.32 -19.00 -44.24
N GLY A 284 -11.35 -18.84 -43.40
CA GLY A 284 -12.62 -19.55 -43.56
C GLY A 284 -12.55 -21.06 -43.33
N THR A 285 -11.39 -21.62 -42.97
CA THR A 285 -11.24 -23.03 -42.65
C THR A 285 -11.99 -23.34 -41.36
N ALA A 286 -12.90 -24.32 -41.44
CA ALA A 286 -13.48 -24.95 -40.27
C ALA A 286 -12.41 -25.80 -39.60
N LEU A 287 -11.96 -25.37 -38.43
CA LEU A 287 -11.04 -26.09 -37.58
C LEU A 287 -11.88 -26.90 -36.61
N THR A 288 -11.60 -28.20 -36.54
CA THR A 288 -12.28 -29.10 -35.61
C THR A 288 -11.41 -29.37 -34.39
N ASN A 289 -12.01 -29.37 -33.20
CA ASN A 289 -11.32 -29.56 -31.92
C ASN A 289 -10.07 -28.66 -31.71
N ALA A 290 -10.08 -27.42 -32.23
CA ALA A 290 -8.94 -26.54 -32.09
C ALA A 290 -8.84 -25.95 -30.67
N LYS A 291 -7.64 -26.01 -30.08
CA LYS A 291 -7.36 -25.55 -28.71
C LYS A 291 -7.48 -24.02 -28.64
N ILE A 292 -8.19 -23.54 -27.64
CA ILE A 292 -8.32 -22.11 -27.37
C ILE A 292 -7.52 -21.73 -26.12
N PRO A 293 -6.60 -20.76 -26.19
CA PRO A 293 -5.59 -20.53 -25.14
C PRO A 293 -6.09 -19.77 -23.91
N ALA A 294 -7.11 -18.94 -24.03
CA ALA A 294 -7.76 -18.23 -22.93
C ALA A 294 -9.18 -17.99 -23.36
N VAL A 295 -10.20 -18.28 -22.54
CA VAL A 295 -11.55 -18.05 -23.02
C VAL A 295 -12.59 -18.06 -21.92
N ALA A 296 -13.37 -17.00 -21.80
CA ALA A 296 -14.62 -17.08 -21.07
C ALA A 296 -15.76 -17.42 -22.03
N SER A 297 -16.90 -17.88 -21.51
CA SER A 297 -18.11 -18.10 -22.29
C SER A 297 -19.26 -17.24 -21.81
N VAL A 298 -20.20 -16.95 -22.70
CA VAL A 298 -21.50 -16.36 -22.34
C VAL A 298 -22.57 -17.44 -22.44
N ASP A 299 -23.37 -17.58 -21.38
CA ASP A 299 -24.45 -18.55 -21.20
C ASP A 299 -24.02 -20.03 -21.23
N GLY A 300 -22.84 -20.30 -20.66
CA GLY A 300 -22.40 -21.64 -20.25
C GLY A 300 -21.31 -22.15 -21.17
N TYR A 301 -21.69 -22.67 -22.33
CA TYR A 301 -20.74 -23.24 -23.29
C TYR A 301 -21.07 -22.94 -24.74
N ASN A 302 -22.20 -22.26 -24.99
CA ASN A 302 -22.67 -22.06 -26.36
C ASN A 302 -21.85 -21.00 -27.08
N THR A 303 -21.32 -20.00 -26.38
CA THR A 303 -20.59 -18.88 -27.01
C THR A 303 -19.29 -18.65 -26.27
N VAL A 304 -18.15 -18.68 -26.97
CA VAL A 304 -16.82 -18.67 -26.37
C VAL A 304 -15.98 -17.48 -26.91
N TYR A 305 -15.19 -16.84 -26.04
CA TYR A 305 -14.45 -15.58 -26.30
C TYR A 305 -13.02 -15.61 -25.78
N HIS A 306 -12.02 -15.20 -26.57
CA HIS A 306 -10.57 -15.32 -26.29
C HIS A 306 -10.05 -14.63 -25.04
N THR A 307 -10.84 -13.72 -24.50
CA THR A 307 -10.52 -13.02 -23.27
C THR A 307 -11.77 -12.94 -22.42
N LEU A 308 -11.57 -12.83 -21.10
CA LEU A 308 -12.67 -12.59 -20.19
C LEU A 308 -13.33 -11.23 -20.49
N GLU A 309 -12.53 -10.26 -20.92
CA GLU A 309 -12.91 -8.89 -21.27
C GLU A 309 -13.85 -8.88 -22.47
N ALA A 310 -13.54 -9.65 -23.51
CA ALA A 310 -14.40 -9.81 -24.67
C ALA A 310 -15.73 -10.50 -24.32
N ALA A 311 -15.70 -11.58 -23.52
CA ALA A 311 -16.93 -12.21 -23.04
C ALA A 311 -17.80 -11.24 -22.23
N ASN A 312 -17.17 -10.46 -21.35
CA ASN A 312 -17.85 -9.49 -20.52
C ASN A 312 -18.44 -8.34 -21.36
N ALA A 313 -17.73 -7.87 -22.39
CA ALA A 313 -18.21 -6.83 -23.30
C ALA A 313 -19.42 -7.30 -24.14
N ALA A 314 -19.50 -8.59 -24.44
CA ALA A 314 -20.60 -9.17 -25.21
C ALA A 314 -21.81 -9.61 -24.35
N ALA A 315 -21.62 -9.78 -23.04
CA ALA A 315 -22.67 -10.22 -22.13
C ALA A 315 -23.74 -9.14 -21.91
N ASN A 316 -25.01 -9.53 -22.00
CA ASN A 316 -26.16 -8.65 -21.76
C ASN A 316 -27.23 -9.38 -20.95
N ASN A 317 -27.30 -9.08 -19.65
CA ASN A 317 -28.09 -9.82 -18.66
C ASN A 317 -27.82 -11.33 -18.72
N ALA A 318 -26.54 -11.70 -18.82
CA ALA A 318 -26.09 -13.05 -19.12
C ALA A 318 -25.01 -13.54 -18.14
N ASN A 319 -24.82 -14.85 -18.09
CA ASN A 319 -23.77 -15.46 -17.27
C ASN A 319 -22.48 -15.56 -18.08
N ILE A 320 -21.37 -15.09 -17.51
CA ILE A 320 -20.01 -15.18 -18.05
C ILE A 320 -19.28 -16.26 -17.27
N TYR A 321 -18.77 -17.30 -17.90
CA TYR A 321 -18.09 -18.39 -17.22
C TYR A 321 -16.62 -18.38 -17.56
N LEU A 322 -15.77 -18.46 -16.54
CA LEU A 322 -14.36 -18.68 -16.76
C LEU A 322 -14.13 -20.16 -17.15
N LEU A 323 -13.45 -20.45 -18.27
CA LEU A 323 -13.26 -21.85 -18.74
C LEU A 323 -11.88 -22.45 -18.48
N CYS A 324 -10.85 -21.62 -18.34
CA CYS A 324 -9.51 -21.97 -17.88
C CYS A 324 -9.03 -21.03 -16.76
N ASP A 325 -7.89 -21.32 -16.13
CA ASP A 325 -7.21 -20.32 -15.29
C ASP A 325 -6.97 -19.05 -16.11
N TYR A 326 -7.14 -17.88 -15.49
CA TYR A 326 -7.06 -16.62 -16.20
C TYR A 326 -6.38 -15.54 -15.36
N THR A 327 -5.54 -14.74 -16.01
CA THR A 327 -4.99 -13.52 -15.42
C THR A 327 -5.64 -12.34 -16.11
N LEU A 328 -6.27 -11.46 -15.34
CA LEU A 328 -6.94 -10.27 -15.86
C LEU A 328 -5.95 -9.40 -16.66
N GLN A 329 -6.28 -9.07 -17.90
CA GLN A 329 -5.41 -8.32 -18.80
C GLN A 329 -5.73 -6.83 -18.76
N GLU A 330 -7.00 -6.46 -18.60
CA GLU A 330 -7.46 -5.08 -18.54
C GLU A 330 -8.47 -4.86 -17.41
N ASP A 331 -8.67 -3.59 -17.02
CA ASP A 331 -9.71 -3.26 -16.05
C ASP A 331 -11.08 -3.62 -16.62
N MET A 332 -11.93 -4.19 -15.79
CA MET A 332 -13.19 -4.78 -16.23
C MET A 332 -14.35 -4.29 -15.39
N THR A 333 -15.50 -4.04 -16.02
CA THR A 333 -16.76 -3.78 -15.31
C THR A 333 -17.78 -4.85 -15.64
N ILE A 334 -18.17 -5.65 -14.64
CA ILE A 334 -19.32 -6.55 -14.74
C ILE A 334 -20.58 -5.69 -14.65
N ALA A 335 -21.26 -5.50 -15.79
CA ALA A 335 -22.46 -4.68 -15.88
C ALA A 335 -23.62 -5.24 -15.04
N SER A 336 -24.55 -4.37 -14.63
CA SER A 336 -25.77 -4.79 -13.92
C SER A 336 -26.52 -5.85 -14.74
N GLY A 337 -26.98 -6.90 -14.07
CA GLY A 337 -27.63 -8.06 -14.68
C GLY A 337 -26.69 -9.13 -15.25
N ASN A 338 -25.41 -8.83 -15.49
CA ASN A 338 -24.42 -9.84 -15.85
C ASN A 338 -23.89 -10.55 -14.59
N THR A 339 -23.51 -11.83 -14.74
CA THR A 339 -22.91 -12.62 -13.65
C THR A 339 -21.60 -13.27 -14.11
N LEU A 340 -20.46 -12.88 -13.55
CA LEU A 340 -19.21 -13.61 -13.72
C LEU A 340 -19.17 -14.81 -12.77
N ILE A 341 -19.01 -16.01 -13.31
CA ILE A 341 -18.93 -17.27 -12.59
C ILE A 341 -17.52 -17.83 -12.75
N ILE A 342 -16.86 -18.08 -11.63
CA ILE A 342 -15.58 -18.76 -11.55
C ILE A 342 -15.87 -20.18 -11.08
N PRO A 343 -15.99 -21.14 -12.02
CA PRO A 343 -16.57 -22.45 -11.74
C PRO A 343 -15.60 -23.36 -11.01
N CYS A 344 -16.14 -24.27 -10.20
CA CYS A 344 -15.38 -25.25 -9.42
C CYS A 344 -15.45 -26.68 -9.97
N MET A 345 -16.20 -26.90 -11.05
CA MET A 345 -16.17 -28.12 -11.84
C MET A 345 -16.69 -27.88 -13.26
N ASP A 346 -16.59 -28.88 -14.12
CA ASP A 346 -17.14 -28.84 -15.47
C ASP A 346 -18.68 -28.80 -15.43
N GLY A 347 -19.29 -28.03 -16.33
CA GLY A 347 -20.75 -27.90 -16.37
C GLY A 347 -21.33 -27.01 -15.26
N ASP A 348 -20.49 -26.40 -14.43
CA ASP A 348 -20.92 -25.54 -13.32
C ASP A 348 -21.62 -24.27 -13.86
N VAL A 349 -22.93 -24.21 -13.64
CA VAL A 349 -23.78 -23.10 -14.06
C VAL A 349 -23.86 -21.98 -13.00
N GLY A 350 -23.04 -22.08 -11.95
CA GLY A 350 -23.19 -21.31 -10.73
C GLY A 350 -24.45 -21.69 -9.96
N TYR A 351 -24.62 -21.05 -8.80
CA TYR A 351 -25.87 -21.08 -8.05
C TYR A 351 -26.55 -19.72 -8.11
N THR A 352 -27.87 -19.73 -8.14
CA THR A 352 -28.64 -18.48 -8.03
C THR A 352 -28.67 -18.07 -6.57
N THR A 353 -28.13 -16.89 -6.26
CA THR A 353 -28.20 -16.27 -4.93
C THR A 353 -29.62 -15.85 -4.52
N GLN A 354 -30.61 -16.04 -5.41
CA GLN A 354 -32.02 -15.81 -5.11
C GLN A 354 -32.59 -16.96 -4.29
N SER A 355 -33.04 -16.62 -3.09
CA SER A 355 -33.83 -17.46 -2.19
C SER A 355 -34.91 -18.25 -2.94
N ASP A 356 -34.91 -19.57 -2.83
CA ASP A 356 -36.11 -20.35 -3.15
C ASP A 356 -36.74 -20.88 -1.86
N THR A 357 -37.99 -20.49 -1.66
CA THR A 357 -38.84 -20.91 -0.54
C THR A 357 -39.31 -22.37 -0.68
N ASN A 358 -38.71 -23.16 -1.57
CA ASN A 358 -39.32 -24.36 -2.12
C ASN A 358 -38.56 -25.66 -1.90
N ASN A 359 -37.55 -25.71 -1.03
CA ASN A 359 -37.16 -26.96 -0.36
C ASN A 359 -36.94 -28.14 -1.35
N VAL A 360 -36.38 -27.85 -2.53
CA VAL A 360 -35.94 -28.85 -3.50
C VAL A 360 -34.43 -28.90 -3.39
N TYR A 361 -33.92 -30.06 -3.00
CA TYR A 361 -32.51 -30.38 -3.18
C TYR A 361 -32.23 -30.46 -4.68
N ASP A 362 -31.74 -29.37 -5.26
CA ASP A 362 -30.79 -29.40 -6.37
C ASP A 362 -30.20 -27.98 -6.55
N LYS A 363 -28.90 -27.91 -6.88
CA LYS A 363 -28.12 -26.72 -7.33
C LYS A 363 -27.36 -25.80 -6.34
N PHE A 364 -27.23 -26.12 -5.05
CA PHE A 364 -26.34 -25.35 -4.13
C PHE A 364 -25.06 -26.09 -3.71
N SER A 365 -24.71 -27.16 -4.41
CA SER A 365 -23.38 -27.73 -4.40
C SER A 365 -23.22 -28.44 -5.75
N PRO A 366 -22.12 -28.23 -6.47
CA PRO A 366 -21.78 -29.09 -7.57
C PRO A 366 -21.85 -30.56 -7.10
N ASN A 367 -22.52 -31.39 -7.90
CA ASN A 367 -22.93 -32.74 -7.54
C ASN A 367 -21.79 -33.58 -6.93
N ASN A 368 -21.80 -33.77 -5.60
CA ASN A 368 -21.09 -34.91 -5.05
C ASN A 368 -21.72 -35.50 -3.79
N THR A 369 -22.23 -36.72 -3.95
CA THR A 369 -22.76 -37.61 -2.92
C THR A 369 -21.70 -38.53 -2.31
N GLY A 370 -20.42 -38.32 -2.60
CA GLY A 370 -19.31 -39.17 -2.14
C GLY A 370 -18.62 -38.64 -0.87
N THR A 371 -18.54 -39.46 0.16
CA THR A 371 -17.88 -39.19 1.46
C THR A 371 -16.35 -39.32 1.43
N THR A 372 -15.70 -38.98 0.30
CA THR A 372 -14.27 -39.26 0.09
C THR A 372 -13.58 -38.18 -0.72
N TYR A 373 -13.34 -36.99 -0.17
CA TYR A 373 -12.68 -35.91 -0.94
C TYR A 373 -11.54 -35.21 -0.21
N ARG A 374 -10.40 -35.16 -0.92
CA ARG A 374 -9.31 -34.23 -0.67
C ARG A 374 -9.68 -32.92 -1.37
N LYS A 375 -9.83 -31.84 -0.62
CA LYS A 375 -9.98 -30.46 -1.13
C LYS A 375 -8.96 -30.20 -2.25
N ALA A 376 -9.42 -29.77 -3.42
CA ALA A 376 -8.57 -29.56 -4.59
C ALA A 376 -8.88 -28.23 -5.31
N LEU A 377 -7.84 -27.47 -5.63
CA LEU A 377 -7.99 -26.25 -6.42
C LEU A 377 -8.35 -26.63 -7.86
N TYR A 378 -9.47 -26.11 -8.36
CA TYR A 378 -9.98 -26.38 -9.71
C TYR A 378 -9.78 -25.20 -10.66
N ARG A 379 -9.90 -23.96 -10.15
CA ARG A 379 -9.79 -22.76 -10.97
C ARG A 379 -9.10 -21.64 -10.24
N ILE A 380 -8.19 -20.95 -10.91
CA ILE A 380 -7.58 -19.70 -10.44
C ILE A 380 -7.95 -18.55 -11.35
N PHE A 381 -8.52 -17.50 -10.78
CA PHE A 381 -8.63 -16.19 -11.41
C PHE A 381 -7.66 -15.22 -10.73
N THR A 382 -6.66 -14.73 -11.46
CA THR A 382 -5.65 -13.81 -10.93
C THR A 382 -6.01 -12.38 -11.32
N ILE A 383 -6.08 -11.49 -10.32
CA ILE A 383 -6.25 -10.04 -10.49
C ILE A 383 -4.93 -9.39 -10.05
N PRO A 384 -4.05 -8.95 -10.98
CA PRO A 384 -2.77 -8.32 -10.67
C PRO A 384 -2.89 -6.98 -9.92
N GLU A 385 -1.82 -6.56 -9.22
CA GLU A 385 -1.76 -5.32 -8.40
C GLU A 385 -2.25 -4.05 -9.12
N ASN A 386 -2.01 -3.95 -10.42
CA ASN A 386 -2.38 -2.80 -11.25
C ASN A 386 -3.71 -2.96 -11.99
N LYS A 387 -4.57 -3.90 -11.56
CA LYS A 387 -5.87 -4.17 -12.20
C LYS A 387 -7.03 -4.02 -11.25
N THR A 388 -8.14 -3.55 -11.80
CA THR A 388 -9.41 -3.37 -11.09
C THR A 388 -10.54 -4.12 -11.78
N ILE A 389 -11.34 -4.83 -11.00
CA ILE A 389 -12.66 -5.31 -11.43
C ILE A 389 -13.75 -4.54 -10.69
N THR A 390 -14.66 -3.93 -11.45
CA THR A 390 -15.84 -3.23 -10.93
C THR A 390 -17.07 -4.12 -11.09
N VAL A 391 -17.79 -4.36 -10.01
CA VAL A 391 -18.94 -5.28 -9.95
C VAL A 391 -20.21 -4.46 -9.75
N ASN A 392 -20.94 -4.23 -10.85
CA ASN A 392 -22.30 -3.68 -10.83
C ASN A 392 -23.36 -4.80 -10.96
N GLY A 393 -22.98 -5.94 -11.56
CA GLY A 393 -23.76 -7.18 -11.62
C GLY A 393 -23.40 -8.13 -10.48
N THR A 394 -23.09 -9.39 -10.81
CA THR A 394 -22.67 -10.40 -9.83
C THR A 394 -21.30 -10.97 -10.18
N MET A 395 -20.46 -11.17 -9.18
CA MET A 395 -19.24 -11.98 -9.28
C MET A 395 -19.38 -13.14 -8.30
N LEU A 396 -19.32 -14.37 -8.81
CA LEU A 396 -19.51 -15.61 -8.08
C LEU A 396 -18.24 -16.47 -8.14
N ILE A 397 -17.65 -16.73 -6.97
CA ILE A 397 -16.51 -17.64 -6.78
C ILE A 397 -17.06 -18.94 -6.21
N ASN A 398 -17.14 -19.99 -7.02
CA ASN A 398 -17.83 -21.21 -6.62
C ASN A 398 -16.93 -22.22 -5.89
N ALA A 399 -17.54 -23.13 -5.13
CA ALA A 399 -16.90 -24.29 -4.54
C ALA A 399 -17.88 -25.42 -4.22
N GLU A 400 -17.36 -26.64 -4.20
CA GLU A 400 -18.01 -27.79 -3.58
C GLU A 400 -17.98 -27.63 -2.05
N THR A 401 -19.15 -27.37 -1.49
CA THR A 401 -19.38 -27.32 -0.04
C THR A 401 -19.98 -28.63 0.45
N SER A 402 -19.62 -28.99 1.68
CA SER A 402 -20.03 -30.25 2.30
C SER A 402 -21.55 -30.35 2.50
N ILE A 403 -22.02 -31.58 2.65
CA ILE A 403 -23.41 -31.88 2.98
C ILE A 403 -23.59 -31.77 4.49
N ALA A 404 -24.60 -31.01 4.90
CA ALA A 404 -25.04 -30.93 6.27
C ALA A 404 -25.61 -32.31 6.70
N ILE A 405 -24.95 -33.04 7.60
CA ILE A 405 -25.50 -34.28 8.18
C ILE A 405 -25.54 -34.20 9.71
N ALA A 406 -26.50 -34.88 10.32
CA ALA A 406 -26.78 -34.80 11.76
C ALA A 406 -25.62 -35.25 12.68
N ALA A 407 -24.53 -35.82 12.14
CA ALA A 407 -23.45 -36.45 12.88
C ALA A 407 -22.03 -35.96 12.50
N ALA A 408 -21.88 -34.94 11.65
CA ALA A 408 -20.57 -34.40 11.28
C ALA A 408 -20.60 -32.86 11.13
N PRO A 409 -19.65 -32.13 11.75
CA PRO A 409 -19.54 -30.69 11.64
C PRO A 409 -18.81 -30.31 10.34
N ASP A 410 -19.52 -30.20 9.21
CA ASP A 410 -18.85 -29.89 7.93
C ASP A 410 -19.67 -28.89 7.09
N TYR A 411 -19.21 -27.64 6.98
CA TYR A 411 -19.90 -26.58 6.20
C TYR A 411 -18.95 -25.62 5.48
N GLY A 412 -17.69 -26.02 5.32
CA GLY A 412 -16.70 -25.29 4.51
C GLY A 412 -16.56 -25.88 3.11
N VAL A 413 -15.59 -25.37 2.37
CA VAL A 413 -15.13 -25.97 1.12
C VAL A 413 -14.59 -27.38 1.40
N SER A 414 -15.26 -28.40 0.87
CA SER A 414 -14.94 -29.81 1.11
C SER A 414 -14.46 -30.57 -0.13
N GLY A 415 -14.68 -29.99 -1.32
CA GLY A 415 -14.29 -30.60 -2.58
C GLY A 415 -13.44 -29.68 -3.43
N ASN A 416 -13.70 -29.70 -4.74
CA ASN A 416 -13.12 -28.80 -5.71
C ASN A 416 -13.57 -27.36 -5.43
N TYR A 417 -12.68 -26.41 -5.64
CA TYR A 417 -12.98 -25.00 -5.42
C TYR A 417 -12.26 -24.09 -6.40
N SER A 418 -12.83 -22.91 -6.57
CA SER A 418 -12.20 -21.79 -7.26
C SER A 418 -11.51 -20.88 -6.26
N ASP A 419 -10.42 -20.25 -6.70
CA ASP A 419 -9.72 -19.22 -5.96
C ASP A 419 -9.56 -17.96 -6.82
N VAL A 420 -9.73 -16.80 -6.20
CA VAL A 420 -9.31 -15.51 -6.75
C VAL A 420 -7.99 -15.13 -6.08
N ASN A 421 -6.90 -15.19 -6.84
CA ASN A 421 -5.60 -14.69 -6.40
C ASN A 421 -5.58 -13.17 -6.57
N LEU A 422 -5.83 -12.44 -5.48
CA LEU A 422 -6.11 -11.02 -5.49
C LEU A 422 -4.88 -10.19 -5.10
N GLY A 423 -4.18 -9.65 -6.09
CA GLY A 423 -3.19 -8.59 -5.91
C GLY A 423 -3.74 -7.18 -6.16
N GLY A 424 -4.74 -7.04 -7.04
CA GLY A 424 -5.36 -5.77 -7.40
C GLY A 424 -6.59 -5.40 -6.57
N ILE A 425 -7.57 -4.76 -7.20
CA ILE A 425 -8.76 -4.22 -6.51
C ILE A 425 -10.05 -4.83 -7.07
N ILE A 426 -10.92 -5.32 -6.19
CA ILE A 426 -12.32 -5.62 -6.48
C ILE A 426 -13.18 -4.49 -5.90
N THR A 427 -13.92 -3.79 -6.75
CA THR A 427 -14.86 -2.73 -6.34
C THR A 427 -16.28 -3.20 -6.57
N VAL A 428 -17.10 -3.30 -5.53
CA VAL A 428 -18.51 -3.67 -5.63
C VAL A 428 -19.36 -2.43 -5.38
N ASN A 429 -20.14 -2.04 -6.39
CA ASN A 429 -20.94 -0.83 -6.35
C ASN A 429 -22.38 -1.12 -5.88
N ASN A 430 -23.18 -0.06 -5.78
CA ASN A 430 -24.61 -0.16 -5.48
C ASN A 430 -25.32 -1.18 -6.39
N GLY A 431 -26.00 -2.15 -5.78
CA GLY A 431 -26.70 -3.23 -6.48
C GLY A 431 -25.82 -4.43 -6.85
N GLY A 432 -24.50 -4.25 -6.87
CA GLY A 432 -23.52 -5.29 -7.15
C GLY A 432 -23.50 -6.38 -6.08
N ILE A 433 -23.23 -7.61 -6.50
CA ILE A 433 -23.15 -8.80 -5.65
C ILE A 433 -21.77 -9.43 -5.79
N PHE A 434 -21.08 -9.64 -4.67
CA PHE A 434 -19.84 -10.42 -4.58
C PHE A 434 -20.10 -11.67 -3.74
N ASP A 435 -20.22 -12.82 -4.38
CA ASP A 435 -20.54 -14.09 -3.71
C ASP A 435 -19.33 -15.03 -3.72
N CYS A 436 -18.85 -15.35 -2.53
CA CYS A 436 -17.61 -16.09 -2.31
C CYS A 436 -17.88 -17.40 -1.55
N ALA A 437 -18.11 -18.48 -2.28
CA ALA A 437 -18.09 -19.84 -1.73
C ALA A 437 -16.70 -20.50 -1.81
N GLY A 438 -15.92 -20.19 -2.85
CA GLY A 438 -14.51 -20.59 -2.98
C GLY A 438 -13.59 -19.76 -2.10
N TYR A 439 -12.40 -19.40 -2.60
CA TYR A 439 -11.47 -18.55 -1.87
C TYR A 439 -11.16 -17.24 -2.60
N VAL A 440 -10.80 -16.23 -1.82
CA VAL A 440 -10.10 -15.04 -2.28
C VAL A 440 -8.80 -14.98 -1.49
N THR A 441 -7.74 -15.52 -2.08
CA THR A 441 -6.40 -15.46 -1.52
C THR A 441 -5.86 -14.03 -1.57
N ASP A 442 -5.40 -13.54 -0.41
CA ASP A 442 -4.74 -12.24 -0.29
C ASP A 442 -3.32 -12.31 -0.88
N ASN A 443 -3.08 -11.51 -1.90
CA ASN A 443 -1.75 -11.27 -2.46
C ASN A 443 -1.45 -9.76 -2.52
N GLY A 444 -1.89 -9.01 -1.50
CA GLY A 444 -1.73 -7.56 -1.39
C GLY A 444 -2.91 -6.76 -1.94
N GLY A 445 -3.99 -7.42 -2.35
CA GLY A 445 -5.15 -6.79 -2.95
C GLY A 445 -6.28 -6.46 -1.98
N LEU A 446 -7.28 -5.75 -2.51
CA LEU A 446 -8.34 -5.12 -1.73
C LEU A 446 -9.71 -5.40 -2.32
N VAL A 447 -10.70 -5.62 -1.47
CA VAL A 447 -12.12 -5.65 -1.84
C VAL A 447 -12.83 -4.46 -1.21
N ASN A 448 -13.44 -3.59 -2.01
CA ASN A 448 -14.19 -2.44 -1.55
C ASN A 448 -15.68 -2.64 -1.81
N LEU A 449 -16.51 -2.58 -0.77
CA LEU A 449 -17.97 -2.62 -0.86
C LEU A 449 -18.53 -1.21 -0.60
N PHE A 450 -19.11 -0.61 -1.63
CA PHE A 450 -19.75 0.70 -1.55
C PHE A 450 -21.22 0.60 -1.09
N ASN A 451 -21.84 1.73 -0.80
CA ASN A 451 -23.24 1.80 -0.40
C ASN A 451 -24.16 1.04 -1.38
N GLY A 452 -24.90 0.06 -0.87
CA GLY A 452 -25.82 -0.79 -1.64
C GLY A 452 -25.17 -2.03 -2.26
N ALA A 453 -23.85 -2.24 -2.08
CA ALA A 453 -23.17 -3.47 -2.43
C ALA A 453 -23.56 -4.61 -1.48
N ARG A 454 -23.57 -5.84 -1.99
CA ARG A 454 -23.83 -7.05 -1.19
C ARG A 454 -22.70 -8.04 -1.36
N MET A 455 -22.17 -8.53 -0.25
CA MET A 455 -21.22 -9.62 -0.21
C MET A 455 -21.81 -10.81 0.53
N PHE A 456 -21.69 -11.98 -0.08
CA PHE A 456 -22.03 -13.25 0.51
C PHE A 456 -20.78 -14.10 0.64
N GLU A 457 -20.68 -14.82 1.75
CA GLU A 457 -19.58 -15.74 1.98
C GLU A 457 -20.08 -16.94 2.78
N THR A 458 -19.53 -18.12 2.51
CA THR A 458 -19.96 -19.35 3.18
C THR A 458 -19.87 -19.21 4.70
N TYR A 459 -20.99 -19.50 5.36
CA TYR A 459 -21.09 -19.47 6.81
C TYR A 459 -21.21 -20.89 7.33
N GLY A 460 -20.13 -21.36 7.96
CA GLY A 460 -20.09 -22.71 8.52
C GLY A 460 -20.86 -22.82 9.84
N VAL A 461 -21.84 -23.71 9.92
CA VAL A 461 -22.59 -24.01 11.17
C VAL A 461 -22.11 -25.34 11.74
N LYS A 462 -21.20 -25.34 12.71
CA LYS A 462 -20.63 -26.60 13.24
C LYS A 462 -21.65 -27.42 14.03
N ASP A 463 -22.58 -26.77 14.74
CA ASP A 463 -23.67 -27.45 15.45
C ASP A 463 -24.98 -26.63 15.40
N TRP A 464 -26.11 -27.35 15.31
CA TRP A 464 -27.48 -26.81 15.12
C TRP A 464 -28.48 -27.49 16.07
N ARG A 465 -29.65 -26.86 16.28
CA ARG A 465 -30.77 -27.40 17.08
C ARG A 465 -31.15 -28.82 16.63
N GLY A 466 -30.75 -29.80 17.42
CA GLY A 466 -30.99 -31.23 17.20
C GLY A 466 -29.79 -32.11 17.57
N GLY A 467 -28.57 -31.57 17.48
CA GLY A 467 -27.36 -32.13 18.09
C GLY A 467 -27.33 -31.92 19.61
N SER A 468 -26.55 -32.71 20.33
CA SER A 468 -26.44 -32.61 21.79
C SER A 468 -25.94 -31.24 22.28
N ALA A 469 -25.07 -30.55 21.53
CA ALA A 469 -24.53 -29.24 21.93
C ALA A 469 -25.42 -28.06 21.49
N GLY A 470 -26.01 -28.09 20.29
CA GLY A 470 -27.02 -27.10 19.87
C GLY A 470 -28.26 -27.08 20.77
N TYR A 471 -28.71 -28.24 21.25
CA TYR A 471 -29.76 -28.35 22.28
C TYR A 471 -29.30 -27.81 23.65
N ALA A 472 -28.08 -28.11 24.07
CA ALA A 472 -27.51 -27.59 25.31
C ALA A 472 -27.40 -26.06 25.29
N MET A 473 -27.06 -25.45 24.15
CA MET A 473 -27.08 -23.99 23.99
C MET A 473 -28.48 -23.42 24.10
N ASN A 474 -29.41 -24.00 23.34
CA ASN A 474 -30.77 -23.51 23.28
C ASN A 474 -31.47 -23.55 24.64
N SER A 475 -31.28 -24.63 25.39
CA SER A 475 -31.86 -24.79 26.74
C SER A 475 -31.38 -23.74 27.75
N LYS A 476 -30.27 -23.05 27.47
CA LYS A 476 -29.70 -21.96 28.27
C LYS A 476 -30.06 -20.57 27.72
N GLY A 477 -30.88 -20.50 26.67
CA GLY A 477 -31.24 -19.26 25.98
C GLY A 477 -30.06 -18.61 25.22
N ILE A 478 -29.07 -19.41 24.83
CA ILE A 478 -27.92 -18.96 24.02
C ILE A 478 -28.20 -19.28 22.56
N TRP A 479 -27.70 -18.44 21.65
CA TRP A 479 -27.86 -18.62 20.21
C TRP A 479 -27.41 -20.03 19.80
N PRO A 480 -28.31 -20.87 19.25
CA PRO A 480 -28.08 -22.30 19.13
C PRO A 480 -27.41 -22.71 17.82
N ILE A 481 -26.73 -21.76 17.18
CA ILE A 481 -25.89 -21.97 15.99
C ILE A 481 -24.46 -21.80 16.46
N ASP A 482 -23.64 -22.83 16.25
CA ASP A 482 -22.23 -22.78 16.61
C ASP A 482 -21.32 -22.43 15.44
N GLU A 483 -20.53 -21.39 15.70
CA GLU A 483 -19.37 -20.85 14.96
C GLU A 483 -19.57 -20.11 13.61
N PHE A 484 -18.55 -19.31 13.30
CA PHE A 484 -18.45 -18.19 12.34
C PHE A 484 -17.16 -18.34 11.51
N GLU A 485 -16.99 -19.42 10.76
CA GLU A 485 -15.84 -19.53 9.84
C GLU A 485 -16.22 -18.97 8.47
N MET A 486 -16.19 -17.64 8.34
CA MET A 486 -16.25 -16.89 7.09
C MET A 486 -14.83 -16.44 6.70
N ASN A 487 -13.97 -17.42 6.37
CA ASN A 487 -12.55 -17.21 6.03
C ASN A 487 -12.22 -17.65 4.59
N CYS A 488 -13.24 -17.67 3.74
CA CYS A 488 -13.12 -17.90 2.32
C CYS A 488 -12.53 -16.65 1.64
N MET A 489 -12.99 -15.46 2.05
CA MET A 489 -12.39 -14.19 1.67
C MET A 489 -11.30 -13.83 2.69
N ARG A 490 -10.04 -13.93 2.27
CA ARG A 490 -8.86 -13.65 3.12
C ARG A 490 -8.26 -12.29 2.88
N ALA A 491 -8.48 -11.73 1.69
CA ALA A 491 -8.06 -10.38 1.34
C ALA A 491 -8.63 -9.32 2.30
N THR A 492 -8.03 -8.14 2.27
CA THR A 492 -8.56 -7.01 3.05
C THR A 492 -9.86 -6.53 2.42
N LEU A 493 -10.92 -6.46 3.21
CA LEU A 493 -12.25 -6.01 2.81
C LEU A 493 -12.58 -4.68 3.48
N ASN A 494 -12.87 -3.65 2.70
CA ASN A 494 -13.38 -2.38 3.17
C ASN A 494 -14.86 -2.26 2.84
N MET A 495 -15.64 -1.74 3.79
CA MET A 495 -17.08 -1.59 3.67
C MET A 495 -17.47 -0.18 4.10
N GLU A 496 -18.27 0.48 3.27
CA GLU A 496 -18.91 1.74 3.64
C GLU A 496 -20.32 1.52 4.20
N TYR A 497 -20.87 2.55 4.82
CA TYR A 497 -22.27 2.59 5.19
C TYR A 497 -23.18 2.20 4.01
N GLY A 498 -24.07 1.24 4.26
CA GLY A 498 -25.03 0.73 3.28
C GLY A 498 -24.55 -0.49 2.50
N ALA A 499 -23.27 -0.88 2.60
CA ALA A 499 -22.81 -2.19 2.15
C ALA A 499 -23.29 -3.30 3.09
N MET A 500 -23.50 -4.50 2.55
CA MET A 500 -23.90 -5.70 3.29
C MET A 500 -22.80 -6.76 3.21
N LEU A 501 -22.43 -7.34 4.36
CA LEU A 501 -21.69 -8.59 4.47
C LEU A 501 -22.60 -9.62 5.15
N SER A 502 -22.88 -10.72 4.45
CA SER A 502 -23.78 -11.75 4.93
C SER A 502 -23.19 -13.14 4.79
N GLY A 503 -23.41 -13.96 5.80
CA GLY A 503 -23.10 -15.37 5.77
C GLY A 503 -24.15 -16.15 4.99
N SER A 504 -23.75 -16.90 3.97
CA SER A 504 -24.58 -17.90 3.31
C SER A 504 -24.62 -19.16 4.15
N VAL A 505 -25.72 -19.34 4.86
CA VAL A 505 -25.94 -20.45 5.81
C VAL A 505 -26.66 -21.59 5.10
N LYS A 506 -26.07 -22.77 5.18
CA LYS A 506 -26.69 -24.03 4.80
C LYS A 506 -26.92 -24.84 6.07
N MET A 507 -28.13 -25.34 6.30
CA MET A 507 -28.42 -26.12 7.51
C MET A 507 -29.38 -27.27 7.26
N PHE A 508 -29.25 -28.34 8.04
CA PHE A 508 -30.14 -29.49 8.03
C PHE A 508 -31.09 -29.46 9.22
N ALA A 509 -32.40 -29.42 8.97
CA ALA A 509 -33.42 -29.49 10.00
C ALA A 509 -34.63 -30.28 9.48
N ASN A 510 -35.32 -31.03 10.35
CA ASN A 510 -36.54 -31.77 10.00
C ASN A 510 -36.42 -32.63 8.72
N SER A 511 -35.27 -33.28 8.55
CA SER A 511 -34.94 -34.10 7.37
C SER A 511 -34.91 -33.35 6.04
N ARG A 512 -34.65 -32.03 6.07
CA ARG A 512 -34.57 -31.15 4.90
C ARG A 512 -33.42 -30.14 5.03
N PHE A 513 -32.97 -29.58 3.90
CA PHE A 513 -31.99 -28.50 3.89
C PHE A 513 -32.68 -27.15 3.78
N TYR A 514 -32.17 -26.21 4.57
CA TYR A 514 -32.53 -24.82 4.51
C TYR A 514 -31.31 -24.00 4.10
N TYR A 515 -31.55 -23.09 3.17
CA TYR A 515 -30.61 -22.07 2.78
C TYR A 515 -31.14 -20.72 3.25
N CYS A 516 -30.33 -19.99 4.00
CA CYS A 516 -30.68 -18.68 4.49
C CYS A 516 -29.44 -17.80 4.61
N HIS A 517 -29.66 -16.51 4.80
CA HIS A 517 -28.60 -15.56 5.02
C HIS A 517 -28.55 -15.13 6.48
N PHE A 518 -27.36 -14.92 7.00
CA PHE A 518 -27.12 -14.39 8.33
C PHE A 518 -26.22 -13.16 8.24
N ASN A 519 -26.87 -12.01 8.20
CA ASN A 519 -26.23 -10.71 8.00
C ASN A 519 -25.26 -10.40 9.16
N GLN A 520 -23.98 -10.27 8.83
CA GLN A 520 -22.93 -9.91 9.79
C GLN A 520 -22.88 -8.40 9.95
N ILE A 521 -22.77 -7.69 8.82
CA ILE A 521 -22.64 -6.24 8.77
C ILE A 521 -23.63 -5.71 7.75
N TYR A 522 -24.44 -4.72 8.14
CA TYR A 522 -25.33 -4.03 7.20
C TYR A 522 -25.71 -2.64 7.71
N LYS A 523 -26.55 -1.88 7.00
CA LYS A 523 -27.15 -0.64 7.53
C LYS A 523 -28.44 -0.87 8.33
N ASP A 524 -29.15 -1.95 8.02
CA ASP A 524 -30.41 -2.27 8.68
C ASP A 524 -30.15 -2.99 10.01
N SER A 525 -31.06 -2.83 10.96
CA SER A 525 -30.95 -3.48 12.28
C SER A 525 -30.99 -5.01 12.24
N ASP A 526 -31.28 -5.59 11.06
CA ASP A 526 -31.24 -7.03 10.79
C ASP A 526 -29.82 -7.49 10.42
N ALA A 527 -28.83 -7.16 11.24
CA ALA A 527 -27.43 -7.56 11.12
C ALA A 527 -26.74 -7.59 12.49
N MET A 528 -25.68 -8.39 12.66
CA MET A 528 -24.95 -8.47 13.94
C MET A 528 -24.34 -7.14 14.36
N CYS A 529 -23.70 -6.45 13.42
CA CYS A 529 -23.25 -5.07 13.57
C CYS A 529 -23.94 -4.24 12.49
N TYR A 530 -24.67 -3.20 12.86
CA TYR A 530 -25.28 -2.32 11.87
C TYR A 530 -24.63 -0.94 11.88
N LEU A 531 -24.05 -0.59 10.73
CA LEU A 531 -23.33 0.65 10.48
C LEU A 531 -24.33 1.80 10.38
N LYS A 532 -24.02 2.93 11.03
CA LYS A 532 -24.77 4.18 10.83
C LYS A 532 -24.17 4.97 9.67
N GLU A 533 -24.91 5.98 9.22
CA GLU A 533 -24.45 6.87 8.16
C GLU A 533 -23.07 7.47 8.48
N GLY A 534 -22.16 7.41 7.51
CA GLY A 534 -20.76 7.85 7.65
C GLY A 534 -19.83 6.83 8.31
N ALA A 535 -20.33 5.71 8.83
CA ALA A 535 -19.48 4.66 9.39
C ALA A 535 -18.89 3.74 8.31
N THR A 536 -17.73 3.16 8.61
CA THR A 536 -17.04 2.19 7.75
C THR A 536 -16.55 0.99 8.56
N CYS A 537 -16.28 -0.12 7.88
CA CYS A 537 -15.66 -1.30 8.47
C CYS A 537 -14.55 -1.83 7.57
N THR A 538 -13.40 -2.15 8.16
CA THR A 538 -12.35 -2.94 7.51
C THR A 538 -12.30 -4.32 8.15
N ARG A 539 -12.34 -5.37 7.32
CA ARG A 539 -12.14 -6.76 7.73
C ARG A 539 -10.84 -7.30 7.17
N THR A 540 -10.04 -7.95 8.01
CA THR A 540 -8.82 -8.67 7.61
C THR A 540 -8.78 -10.05 8.28
N VAL A 541 -7.98 -10.96 7.74
CA VAL A 541 -7.73 -12.28 8.35
C VAL A 541 -6.23 -12.43 8.59
N ASP A 542 -5.83 -12.71 9.83
CA ASP A 542 -4.40 -12.86 10.17
C ASP A 542 -3.88 -14.29 9.85
N SER A 543 -2.57 -14.48 9.97
CA SER A 543 -1.92 -15.78 9.75
C SER A 543 -2.35 -16.88 10.74
N SER A 544 -3.02 -16.50 11.83
CA SER A 544 -3.61 -17.41 12.83
C SER A 544 -5.08 -17.73 12.54
N ASN A 545 -5.58 -17.34 11.35
CA ASN A 545 -6.96 -17.48 10.90
C ASN A 545 -7.95 -16.73 11.81
N ARG A 546 -7.50 -15.65 12.47
CA ARG A 546 -8.35 -14.76 13.25
C ARG A 546 -8.89 -13.66 12.34
N THR A 547 -10.19 -13.43 12.41
CA THR A 547 -10.86 -12.37 11.66
C THR A 547 -10.86 -11.09 12.49
N HIS A 548 -10.32 -10.01 11.94
CA HIS A 548 -10.27 -8.70 12.57
C HIS A 548 -11.28 -7.77 11.89
N TYR A 549 -12.22 -7.23 12.65
CA TYR A 549 -13.14 -6.20 12.21
C TYR A 549 -12.76 -4.88 12.88
N LYS A 550 -12.50 -3.84 12.08
CA LYS A 550 -12.22 -2.48 12.55
C LYS A 550 -13.34 -1.56 12.09
N PHE A 551 -14.09 -1.01 13.03
CA PHE A 551 -15.18 -0.10 12.77
C PHE A 551 -14.74 1.34 13.03
N TYR A 552 -15.07 2.23 12.10
CA TYR A 552 -14.86 3.67 12.25
C TYR A 552 -16.21 4.38 12.15
N GLY A 553 -16.54 5.25 13.10
CA GLY A 553 -17.84 5.92 13.15
C GLY A 553 -18.85 5.21 14.05
N ASN A 554 -20.12 5.63 13.95
CA ASN A 554 -21.18 5.11 14.79
C ASN A 554 -21.64 3.73 14.29
N VAL A 555 -21.69 2.74 15.19
CA VAL A 555 -22.10 1.36 14.90
C VAL A 555 -22.92 0.85 16.07
N ASP A 556 -23.93 0.03 15.81
CA ASP A 556 -24.67 -0.59 16.89
C ASP A 556 -24.66 -2.11 16.70
N PHE A 557 -24.71 -2.85 17.80
CA PHE A 557 -25.00 -4.27 17.75
C PHE A 557 -26.49 -4.49 17.48
N GLY A 558 -26.80 -5.19 16.39
CA GLY A 558 -28.16 -5.42 15.89
C GLY A 558 -28.55 -6.89 15.90
N SER A 559 -29.76 -7.18 15.46
CA SER A 559 -30.35 -8.52 15.52
C SER A 559 -30.52 -9.12 14.14
N SER A 560 -29.55 -9.91 13.70
CA SER A 560 -29.72 -10.69 12.47
C SER A 560 -30.71 -11.85 12.64
N SER A 561 -31.41 -12.17 11.56
CA SER A 561 -32.45 -13.17 11.51
C SER A 561 -32.13 -14.29 10.54
N ILE A 562 -32.64 -15.49 10.86
CA ILE A 562 -32.62 -16.67 10.00
C ILE A 562 -34.04 -17.20 9.92
N THR A 563 -34.50 -17.55 8.72
CA THR A 563 -35.86 -18.10 8.52
C THR A 563 -35.78 -19.56 8.11
N LEU A 564 -36.51 -20.42 8.85
CA LEU A 564 -36.55 -21.87 8.67
C LEU A 564 -38.00 -22.33 8.75
N GLU A 565 -38.47 -23.05 7.74
CA GLU A 565 -39.87 -23.55 7.70
C GLU A 565 -40.93 -22.48 7.96
N GLY A 566 -40.69 -21.24 7.50
CA GLY A 566 -41.59 -20.10 7.74
C GLY A 566 -41.54 -19.55 9.17
N GLN A 567 -40.64 -20.04 10.02
CA GLN A 567 -40.33 -19.46 11.34
C GLN A 567 -39.05 -18.64 11.27
N THR A 568 -39.11 -17.38 11.69
CA THR A 568 -37.95 -16.50 11.77
C THR A 568 -37.36 -16.53 13.18
N LEU A 569 -36.13 -17.01 13.31
CA LEU A 569 -35.32 -16.92 14.52
C LEU A 569 -34.49 -15.64 14.46
N LYS A 570 -34.62 -14.78 15.47
CA LYS A 570 -33.82 -13.56 15.62
C LYS A 570 -32.74 -13.77 16.67
N SER A 571 -31.53 -13.30 16.39
CA SER A 571 -30.43 -13.39 17.35
C SER A 571 -30.72 -12.66 18.66
N SER A 572 -31.51 -11.57 18.63
CA SER A 572 -31.93 -10.86 19.85
C SER A 572 -32.83 -11.66 20.77
N SER A 573 -33.46 -12.73 20.28
CA SER A 573 -34.26 -13.64 21.11
C SER A 573 -33.37 -14.55 21.98
N PHE A 574 -32.05 -14.47 21.81
CA PHE A 574 -31.05 -15.28 22.48
C PHE A 574 -29.90 -14.39 22.96
N LYS A 575 -29.02 -14.98 23.78
CA LYS A 575 -27.70 -14.41 24.03
C LYS A 575 -26.81 -14.76 22.83
N CYS A 576 -26.52 -13.79 21.98
CA CYS A 576 -25.80 -14.01 20.73
C CYS A 576 -24.30 -14.18 20.98
N LYS A 577 -23.61 -15.02 20.20
CA LYS A 577 -22.22 -15.38 20.44
C LYS A 577 -21.28 -14.67 19.48
N PHE A 578 -20.11 -14.27 19.95
CA PHE A 578 -18.95 -13.95 19.11
C PHE A 578 -17.88 -15.02 19.27
N ALA A 579 -17.38 -15.54 18.14
CA ALA A 579 -16.41 -16.61 18.11
C ALA A 579 -15.03 -16.19 18.68
N GLY A 580 -14.32 -17.15 19.27
CA GLY A 580 -13.01 -16.92 19.90
C GLY A 580 -11.89 -16.54 18.92
N ASN A 581 -12.07 -16.81 17.64
CA ASN A 581 -11.20 -16.39 16.55
C ASN A 581 -11.59 -15.04 15.93
N SER A 582 -12.44 -14.26 16.60
CA SER A 582 -12.76 -12.91 16.16
C SER A 582 -12.07 -11.86 17.02
N GLN A 583 -11.70 -10.74 16.39
CA GLN A 583 -11.31 -9.51 17.03
C GLN A 583 -12.16 -8.37 16.48
N VAL A 584 -12.70 -7.54 17.36
CA VAL A 584 -13.50 -6.37 16.98
C VAL A 584 -12.92 -5.12 17.61
N GLU A 585 -12.71 -4.10 16.78
CA GLU A 585 -12.12 -2.83 17.20
C GLU A 585 -13.04 -1.68 16.78
N PHE A 586 -13.14 -0.67 17.63
CA PHE A 586 -13.97 0.50 17.38
C PHE A 586 -13.18 1.79 17.55
N TYR A 587 -13.36 2.72 16.62
CA TYR A 587 -12.68 4.01 16.58
C TYR A 587 -13.65 5.13 16.17
N ASN A 588 -13.46 6.34 16.71
CA ASN A 588 -14.13 7.58 16.28
C ASN A 588 -15.66 7.49 16.15
N GLY A 589 -16.37 7.07 17.20
CA GLY A 589 -17.83 6.98 17.17
C GLY A 589 -18.45 6.34 18.40
N THR A 590 -19.78 6.24 18.40
CA THR A 590 -20.54 5.60 19.47
C THR A 590 -20.92 4.17 19.11
N ILE A 591 -20.80 3.26 20.08
CA ILE A 591 -21.24 1.87 19.97
C ILE A 591 -22.49 1.68 20.84
N GLY A 592 -23.63 1.38 20.22
CA GLY A 592 -24.85 0.99 20.93
C GLY A 592 -24.93 -0.52 21.07
N ALA A 593 -24.97 -1.03 22.29
CA ALA A 593 -25.24 -2.43 22.56
C ALA A 593 -26.61 -2.54 23.26
N ASN A 594 -27.59 -3.14 22.58
CA ASN A 594 -29.00 -3.11 23.00
C ASN A 594 -29.54 -4.47 23.49
N PHE A 595 -28.79 -5.56 23.34
CA PHE A 595 -29.15 -6.89 23.83
C PHE A 595 -27.90 -7.74 24.13
N GLY A 596 -28.09 -8.86 24.85
CA GLY A 596 -26.98 -9.61 25.46
C GLY A 596 -26.14 -10.40 24.48
N PHE A 597 -24.82 -10.34 24.66
CA PHE A 597 -23.84 -11.12 23.91
C PHE A 597 -23.01 -12.03 24.83
N VAL A 598 -22.49 -13.10 24.26
CA VAL A 598 -21.49 -13.98 24.86
C VAL A 598 -20.25 -13.96 23.97
N PHE A 599 -19.17 -13.40 24.48
CA PHE A 599 -17.86 -13.38 23.85
C PHE A 599 -17.11 -14.63 24.27
N MET A 600 -16.86 -15.51 23.29
CA MET A 600 -16.24 -16.81 23.55
C MET A 600 -14.74 -16.68 23.89
N PRO A 601 -14.14 -17.69 24.56
CA PRO A 601 -12.72 -17.66 24.93
C PRO A 601 -11.81 -17.35 23.72
N GLY A 602 -10.80 -16.52 23.92
CA GLY A 602 -9.91 -16.04 22.86
C GLY A 602 -10.44 -14.84 22.06
N PHE A 603 -11.72 -14.47 22.19
CA PHE A 603 -12.28 -13.26 21.57
C PHE A 603 -11.56 -12.01 22.08
N LYS A 604 -11.39 -11.01 21.20
CA LYS A 604 -10.76 -9.73 21.55
C LYS A 604 -11.66 -8.57 21.13
N MET A 605 -11.92 -7.66 22.06
CA MET A 605 -12.56 -6.38 21.77
C MET A 605 -11.64 -5.23 22.12
N ILE A 606 -11.57 -4.22 21.25
CA ILE A 606 -10.82 -2.98 21.48
C ILE A 606 -11.75 -1.80 21.31
N VAL A 607 -11.85 -0.95 22.33
CA VAL A 607 -12.47 0.38 22.26
C VAL A 607 -11.33 1.39 22.21
N GLY A 608 -11.00 1.86 21.02
CA GLY A 608 -9.83 2.69 20.74
C GLY A 608 -10.14 4.19 20.73
N GLU A 609 -9.25 4.96 20.09
CA GLU A 609 -9.32 6.41 20.03
C GLU A 609 -10.67 6.94 19.54
N GLY A 610 -11.23 7.91 20.27
CA GLY A 610 -12.48 8.58 19.93
C GLY A 610 -13.72 7.70 20.00
N ALA A 611 -13.62 6.43 20.43
CA ALA A 611 -14.73 5.51 20.54
C ALA A 611 -15.40 5.55 21.92
N THR A 612 -16.74 5.51 21.94
CA THR A 612 -17.54 5.41 23.16
C THR A 612 -18.52 4.23 23.08
N MET A 613 -18.27 3.19 23.86
CA MET A 613 -19.13 2.01 23.91
C MET A 613 -20.16 2.11 25.04
N ASN A 614 -21.44 1.91 24.70
CA ASN A 614 -22.56 1.96 25.64
C ASN A 614 -23.14 0.56 25.83
N PHE A 615 -22.85 -0.06 26.96
CA PHE A 615 -23.55 -1.25 27.40
C PHE A 615 -24.88 -0.86 28.01
N THR A 616 -25.96 -1.14 27.29
CA THR A 616 -27.33 -0.80 27.71
C THR A 616 -28.23 -2.03 27.67
N GLY A 617 -29.33 -1.98 28.41
CA GLY A 617 -30.37 -3.03 28.42
C GLY A 617 -30.31 -3.95 29.64
N THR A 618 -31.29 -4.87 29.73
CA THR A 618 -31.45 -5.81 30.85
C THR A 618 -30.73 -7.15 30.64
N ASN A 619 -30.21 -7.41 29.44
CA ASN A 619 -29.54 -8.66 29.11
C ASN A 619 -28.02 -8.55 29.33
N PRO A 620 -27.35 -9.61 29.84
CA PRO A 620 -25.93 -9.58 30.15
C PRO A 620 -25.02 -9.69 28.92
N TYR A 621 -23.94 -8.91 28.91
CA TYR A 621 -22.73 -9.06 28.08
C TYR A 621 -21.73 -9.92 28.86
N ILE A 622 -21.42 -11.10 28.33
CA ILE A 622 -20.64 -12.15 29.01
C ILE A 622 -19.30 -12.32 28.30
N PHE A 623 -18.19 -12.24 29.04
CA PHE A 623 -16.86 -12.56 28.54
C PHE A 623 -16.43 -13.90 29.15
N ALA A 624 -16.33 -14.94 28.32
CA ALA A 624 -16.04 -16.30 28.77
C ALA A 624 -14.56 -16.51 29.15
N HIS A 625 -14.30 -17.47 30.03
CA HIS A 625 -12.99 -17.79 30.59
C HIS A 625 -12.68 -19.29 30.50
N GLY A 626 -11.53 -19.66 29.95
CA GLY A 626 -11.16 -21.08 29.78
C GLY A 626 -12.24 -21.84 29.00
N GLU A 627 -12.66 -23.00 29.48
CA GLU A 627 -13.76 -23.78 28.90
C GLU A 627 -15.12 -23.52 29.58
N ALA A 628 -15.22 -22.44 30.37
CA ALA A 628 -16.36 -22.18 31.23
C ALA A 628 -16.92 -20.74 31.12
N PHE A 629 -18.20 -20.58 31.48
CA PHE A 629 -18.82 -19.28 31.71
C PHE A 629 -19.91 -19.41 32.78
N THR A 630 -20.16 -18.35 33.55
CA THR A 630 -21.33 -18.30 34.45
C THR A 630 -22.47 -17.57 33.75
N LEU A 631 -23.71 -17.97 33.98
CA LEU A 631 -24.89 -17.23 33.55
C LEU A 631 -25.96 -17.34 34.64
N ASN A 632 -26.50 -16.20 35.07
CA ASN A 632 -27.48 -16.11 36.17
C ASN A 632 -27.01 -16.86 37.45
N GLY A 633 -25.73 -16.74 37.80
CA GLY A 633 -25.14 -17.40 38.97
C GLY A 633 -24.86 -18.91 38.81
N THR A 634 -25.23 -19.51 37.69
CA THR A 634 -24.92 -20.92 37.38
C THR A 634 -23.63 -21.01 36.57
N LEU A 635 -22.64 -21.74 37.07
CA LEU A 635 -21.39 -22.02 36.36
C LEU A 635 -21.64 -23.15 35.34
N TYR A 636 -21.18 -22.94 34.11
CA TYR A 636 -21.20 -23.94 33.05
C TYR A 636 -19.76 -24.31 32.72
N GLU A 637 -19.31 -25.47 33.19
CA GLU A 637 -17.99 -26.09 32.91
C GLU A 637 -18.13 -27.11 31.76
N ASP A 638 -17.03 -27.46 31.10
CA ASP A 638 -16.93 -28.49 30.04
C ASP A 638 -17.86 -28.28 28.83
N TYR A 639 -18.10 -27.02 28.45
CA TYR A 639 -19.04 -26.70 27.38
C TYR A 639 -18.57 -27.17 25.98
N TYR A 640 -17.26 -27.48 25.82
CA TYR A 640 -16.63 -27.71 24.52
C TYR A 640 -16.08 -29.13 24.30
N TYR A 641 -16.35 -30.08 25.20
CA TYR A 641 -15.79 -31.43 25.11
C TYR A 641 -16.63 -32.36 24.21
N TYR A 642 -16.67 -32.10 22.89
CA TYR A 642 -17.05 -33.11 21.89
C TYR A 642 -16.23 -32.98 20.60
N ASP A 643 -15.08 -33.65 20.63
CA ASP A 643 -14.47 -34.52 19.62
C ASP A 643 -13.14 -34.08 19.01
N ASP A 644 -12.09 -34.53 19.69
CA ASP A 644 -10.66 -34.45 19.36
C ASP A 644 -10.24 -35.39 18.20
N GLN A 645 -11.12 -35.69 17.23
CA GLN A 645 -10.82 -36.69 16.18
C GLN A 645 -10.79 -36.22 14.72
N PHE A 646 -10.91 -34.93 14.42
CA PHE A 646 -10.87 -34.47 13.03
C PHE A 646 -9.82 -33.39 12.77
N THR A 647 -8.57 -33.85 12.61
CA THR A 647 -7.40 -33.04 12.25
C THR A 647 -7.59 -32.36 10.88
N GLY A 648 -8.08 -31.13 10.88
CA GLY A 648 -8.08 -30.17 9.77
C GLY A 648 -7.83 -28.73 10.27
N PRO A 649 -7.47 -27.77 9.40
CA PRO A 649 -7.07 -26.41 9.78
C PRO A 649 -8.29 -25.58 10.19
N GLY A 650 -8.81 -25.88 11.39
CA GLY A 650 -10.01 -25.28 11.98
C GLY A 650 -10.25 -25.72 13.43
N HIS A 651 -9.27 -26.37 14.06
CA HIS A 651 -9.30 -26.56 15.52
C HIS A 651 -9.17 -25.18 16.17
N MET A 652 -10.16 -24.80 16.99
CA MET A 652 -9.94 -23.80 18.04
C MET A 652 -8.71 -24.26 18.82
N PRO A 653 -7.58 -23.54 18.79
CA PRO A 653 -6.39 -23.97 19.49
C PRO A 653 -6.73 -24.05 20.98
N ALA A 654 -6.62 -25.24 21.56
CA ALA A 654 -6.48 -25.40 23.00
C ALA A 654 -5.44 -24.35 23.48
N GLY A 655 -5.82 -23.49 24.44
CA GLY A 655 -4.92 -22.48 24.99
C GLY A 655 -5.05 -21.03 24.48
N ARG A 656 -6.12 -20.64 23.76
CA ARG A 656 -6.33 -19.21 23.40
C ARG A 656 -6.63 -18.27 24.58
N GLY A 657 -6.88 -18.83 25.77
CA GLY A 657 -7.12 -18.06 26.99
C GLY A 657 -8.43 -17.27 26.97
N ASP A 658 -8.54 -16.31 27.87
CA ASP A 658 -9.78 -15.61 28.20
C ASP A 658 -10.27 -14.73 27.04
N ALA A 659 -11.58 -14.48 26.96
CA ALA A 659 -12.11 -13.36 26.19
C ALA A 659 -11.61 -12.05 26.82
N LYS A 660 -11.13 -11.12 25.99
CA LYS A 660 -10.48 -9.88 26.46
C LYS A 660 -11.16 -8.63 25.91
N LEU A 661 -11.28 -7.63 26.78
CA LEU A 661 -11.73 -6.29 26.44
C LEU A 661 -10.60 -5.30 26.76
N TYR A 662 -10.18 -4.56 25.75
CA TYR A 662 -9.19 -3.49 25.85
C TYR A 662 -9.88 -2.15 25.64
N VAL A 663 -9.54 -1.18 26.47
CA VAL A 663 -9.88 0.22 26.27
C VAL A 663 -8.57 0.97 26.16
N LEU A 664 -8.31 1.47 24.95
CA LEU A 664 -7.03 2.04 24.55
C LEU A 664 -7.26 3.45 23.98
N ASP A 665 -6.21 4.24 23.96
CA ASP A 665 -6.08 5.52 23.26
C ASP A 665 -7.19 6.52 23.61
N GLY A 666 -7.63 6.54 24.88
CA GLY A 666 -8.71 7.44 25.32
C GLY A 666 -10.13 6.96 25.00
N GLY A 667 -10.29 5.71 24.58
CA GLY A 667 -11.59 5.05 24.47
C GLY A 667 -12.40 5.10 25.77
N VAL A 668 -13.72 5.09 25.64
CA VAL A 668 -14.67 5.25 26.75
C VAL A 668 -15.67 4.10 26.77
N ILE A 669 -15.93 3.55 27.96
CA ILE A 669 -17.03 2.59 28.18
C ILE A 669 -18.04 3.17 29.17
N ASN A 670 -19.33 3.09 28.82
CA ASN A 670 -20.46 3.42 29.68
C ASN A 670 -21.25 2.14 30.01
N ILE A 671 -21.57 1.91 31.29
CA ILE A 671 -22.33 0.73 31.75
C ILE A 671 -23.65 1.18 32.42
N ASN A 672 -24.76 1.03 31.71
CA ASN A 672 -26.07 1.45 32.17
C ASN A 672 -27.00 0.24 32.39
N GLY A 673 -27.09 -0.24 33.65
CA GLY A 673 -28.01 -1.30 34.11
C GLY A 673 -27.36 -2.25 35.14
N SER A 674 -28.17 -2.82 36.05
CA SER A 674 -27.69 -3.57 37.24
C SER A 674 -26.99 -4.89 36.94
N ASP A 675 -27.33 -5.53 35.82
CA ASP A 675 -26.88 -6.88 35.48
C ASP A 675 -26.41 -6.99 34.01
N SER A 676 -26.31 -5.84 33.33
CA SER A 676 -26.06 -5.77 31.89
C SER A 676 -24.66 -6.21 31.54
N PHE A 677 -23.68 -6.03 32.41
CA PHE A 677 -22.29 -6.35 32.11
C PHE A 677 -21.76 -7.36 33.14
N ASN A 678 -21.57 -8.61 32.73
CA ASN A 678 -21.17 -9.69 33.61
C ASN A 678 -19.95 -10.43 33.02
N PRO A 679 -18.72 -10.00 33.33
CA PRO A 679 -17.52 -10.77 33.02
C PRO A 679 -17.51 -11.97 33.98
N THR A 680 -18.10 -13.09 33.57
CA THR A 680 -18.47 -14.15 34.50
C THR A 680 -17.25 -14.96 34.95
N GLY A 681 -16.96 -14.89 36.26
CA GLY A 681 -16.09 -15.82 36.97
C GLY A 681 -14.61 -15.44 36.96
N VAL A 682 -14.10 -14.94 38.10
CA VAL A 682 -12.69 -14.88 38.60
C VAL A 682 -11.57 -14.34 37.65
N TYR A 683 -11.77 -14.21 36.34
CA TYR A 683 -10.69 -14.15 35.36
C TYR A 683 -11.02 -13.48 34.01
N GLY A 684 -12.24 -13.01 33.73
CA GLY A 684 -12.45 -12.07 32.61
C GLY A 684 -11.69 -10.76 32.87
N ARG A 685 -10.80 -10.34 31.97
CA ARG A 685 -9.90 -9.19 32.18
C ARG A 685 -10.26 -8.02 31.28
N ILE A 686 -10.53 -6.88 31.92
CA ILE A 686 -10.57 -5.57 31.25
C ILE A 686 -9.20 -4.93 31.39
N TYR A 687 -8.65 -4.48 30.28
CA TYR A 687 -7.38 -3.77 30.22
C TYR A 687 -7.66 -2.31 29.89
N LEU A 688 -7.16 -1.42 30.74
CA LEU A 688 -7.28 0.02 30.58
C LEU A 688 -5.88 0.61 30.45
N ASP A 689 -5.67 1.44 29.43
CA ASP A 689 -4.46 2.24 29.37
C ASP A 689 -4.53 3.48 30.28
N SER A 690 -3.49 4.34 30.21
CA SER A 690 -3.40 5.54 31.04
C SER A 690 -4.28 6.71 30.58
N ALA A 691 -4.86 6.67 29.39
CA ALA A 691 -5.68 7.74 28.80
C ALA A 691 -7.18 7.41 28.79
N SER A 692 -7.56 6.14 28.82
CA SER A 692 -8.92 5.61 28.75
C SER A 692 -9.73 5.75 30.04
N SER A 693 -11.06 5.63 29.92
CA SER A 693 -11.97 5.75 31.06
C SER A 693 -13.17 4.79 31.01
N ILE A 694 -13.63 4.38 32.19
CA ILE A 694 -14.94 3.73 32.37
C ILE A 694 -15.82 4.71 33.13
N ASN A 695 -16.92 5.11 32.50
CA ASN A 695 -17.87 6.06 33.04
C ASN A 695 -19.11 5.33 33.56
N ARG A 696 -19.26 5.31 34.89
CA ARG A 696 -20.50 5.05 35.64
C ARG A 696 -21.14 3.66 35.46
N ILE A 697 -21.37 2.96 36.58
CA ILE A 697 -22.16 1.73 36.69
C ILE A 697 -23.48 2.12 37.35
N TYR A 698 -24.60 2.05 36.65
CA TYR A 698 -25.92 2.23 37.26
C TYR A 698 -26.47 0.87 37.70
N GLY A 699 -26.47 0.55 39.00
CA GLY A 699 -26.98 -0.75 39.43
C GLY A 699 -26.77 -1.25 40.86
N TYR A 700 -26.12 -0.48 41.74
CA TYR A 700 -26.17 -0.74 43.18
C TYR A 700 -26.28 0.62 43.85
N ASP A 701 -27.34 0.83 44.64
CA ASP A 701 -27.46 2.02 45.48
C ASP A 701 -26.21 2.14 46.36
N ASP A 702 -25.73 3.37 46.50
CA ASP A 702 -24.71 3.84 47.46
C ASP A 702 -23.20 3.71 47.17
N VAL A 703 -22.72 3.96 45.93
CA VAL A 703 -21.35 4.49 45.79
C VAL A 703 -21.26 5.65 44.79
N ALA A 704 -20.72 6.76 45.29
CA ALA A 704 -20.49 8.02 44.61
C ALA A 704 -19.93 7.88 43.19
N LYS A 705 -20.32 8.83 42.31
CA LYS A 705 -19.67 9.15 41.02
C LYS A 705 -18.14 9.15 41.20
N THR A 706 -17.49 8.03 40.93
CA THR A 706 -16.04 7.89 41.06
C THR A 706 -15.49 7.58 39.68
N THR A 707 -14.80 8.55 39.12
CA THR A 707 -13.88 8.36 38.00
C THR A 707 -12.81 7.36 38.48
N ILE A 708 -12.72 6.21 37.83
CA ILE A 708 -11.78 5.15 38.21
C ILE A 708 -10.35 5.59 37.83
N PRO A 709 -9.34 5.47 38.71
CA PRO A 709 -7.99 5.98 38.44
C PRO A 709 -7.27 5.27 37.29
N LYS A 710 -6.43 6.04 36.58
CA LYS A 710 -5.59 5.63 35.45
C LYS A 710 -4.58 4.52 35.83
N GLY A 711 -4.45 3.49 34.98
CA GLY A 711 -3.40 2.46 35.07
C GLY A 711 -3.71 1.16 35.81
N ALA A 712 -4.98 0.84 36.08
CA ALA A 712 -5.36 -0.38 36.82
C ALA A 712 -5.69 -1.58 35.91
N VAL A 713 -5.04 -2.72 36.15
CA VAL A 713 -5.52 -4.05 35.70
C VAL A 713 -6.68 -4.44 36.60
N TYR A 714 -7.91 -4.50 36.07
CA TYR A 714 -9.07 -4.87 36.89
C TYR A 714 -9.18 -6.39 37.04
N LYS A 715 -8.99 -6.88 38.27
CA LYS A 715 -9.40 -8.21 38.72
C LYS A 715 -10.59 -8.04 39.67
N ARG A 716 -11.81 -8.24 39.16
CA ARG A 716 -13.09 -8.45 39.87
C ARG A 716 -13.77 -7.23 40.56
N LEU A 717 -15.06 -7.04 40.26
CA LEU A 717 -16.09 -6.60 41.23
C LEU A 717 -16.88 -7.86 41.63
N GLY A 718 -17.03 -8.09 42.93
CA GLY A 718 -17.22 -9.41 43.52
C GLY A 718 -18.60 -10.06 43.38
N PHE A 719 -18.58 -11.39 43.32
CA PHE A 719 -19.52 -12.23 44.06
C PHE A 719 -18.67 -13.07 45.00
N ILE A 720 -18.61 -12.73 46.29
CA ILE A 720 -18.18 -13.68 47.32
C ILE A 720 -19.46 -14.40 47.71
N PRO A 721 -19.72 -15.64 47.26
CA PRO A 721 -20.65 -16.46 48.01
C PRO A 721 -20.05 -16.60 49.40
N THR A 722 -20.82 -16.28 50.44
CA THR A 722 -20.46 -16.61 51.82
C THR A 722 -20.12 -18.09 51.88
N VAL A 723 -18.82 -18.41 51.85
CA VAL A 723 -18.28 -19.71 52.18
C VAL A 723 -17.56 -19.51 53.51
N ASP A 724 -17.98 -20.32 54.47
CA ASP A 724 -17.45 -20.38 55.82
C ASP A 724 -15.92 -20.50 55.79
N VAL A 725 -15.24 -19.59 56.46
CA VAL A 725 -13.77 -19.48 56.47
C VAL A 725 -13.19 -20.51 57.42
N ASN A 726 -12.91 -21.72 56.91
CA ASN A 726 -11.95 -22.65 57.50
C ASN A 726 -11.46 -23.63 56.41
N GLU A 727 -10.40 -23.25 55.68
CA GLU A 727 -9.34 -24.12 55.12
C GLU A 727 -8.38 -23.29 54.21
N PHE A 728 -7.07 -23.49 54.40
CA PHE A 728 -5.86 -22.77 53.88
C PHE A 728 -5.69 -22.66 52.34
N PRO A 729 -4.59 -22.08 51.74
CA PRO A 729 -3.50 -21.18 52.20
C PRO A 729 -3.19 -19.93 51.30
N VAL A 730 -2.42 -18.98 51.89
CA VAL A 730 -1.65 -17.80 51.40
C VAL A 730 -1.70 -17.33 49.92
N PRO A 731 -1.94 -16.02 49.64
CA PRO A 731 -1.77 -15.42 48.31
C PRO A 731 -0.31 -15.00 48.02
N TYR A 732 0.16 -15.29 46.80
CA TYR A 732 1.38 -14.74 46.22
C TYR A 732 1.15 -13.27 45.80
N TYR A 733 2.04 -12.36 46.19
CA TYR A 733 2.05 -10.98 45.69
C TYR A 733 3.22 -10.77 44.73
N PRO A 734 2.99 -10.35 43.47
CA PRO A 734 4.07 -9.88 42.61
C PRO A 734 4.43 -8.42 42.97
N ILE A 735 5.73 -8.16 43.13
CA ILE A 735 6.29 -6.79 43.17
C ILE A 735 6.86 -6.53 41.78
N ILE A 736 6.33 -5.51 41.09
CA ILE A 736 6.74 -5.09 39.75
C ILE A 736 7.83 -4.02 39.91
N LEU A 737 9.00 -4.20 39.29
CA LEU A 737 10.12 -3.27 39.40
C LEU A 737 10.43 -2.50 38.09
N SER A 738 10.07 -3.01 36.90
CA SER A 738 9.99 -2.24 35.62
C SER A 738 9.54 -3.13 34.43
N ASP A 739 9.33 -2.50 33.26
CA ASP A 739 8.55 -2.99 32.10
C ASP A 739 9.10 -4.20 31.29
N GLU A 740 10.29 -4.74 31.57
CA GLU A 740 10.89 -5.78 30.68
C GLU A 740 11.45 -7.07 31.33
N GLU A 741 11.37 -7.30 32.65
CA GLU A 741 11.73 -8.62 33.23
C GLU A 741 10.85 -9.04 34.43
N VAL A 742 10.49 -10.35 34.49
CA VAL A 742 9.80 -10.98 35.63
C VAL A 742 10.69 -12.08 36.22
N ILE A 743 11.14 -11.90 37.46
CA ILE A 743 11.82 -12.95 38.24
C ILE A 743 10.86 -13.49 39.30
N ALA A 744 10.67 -14.81 39.34
CA ALA A 744 9.94 -15.47 40.41
C ALA A 744 10.86 -15.71 41.62
N VAL A 745 10.61 -15.04 42.75
CA VAL A 745 11.31 -15.31 44.01
C VAL A 745 10.41 -16.11 44.93
N LYS A 746 10.86 -17.30 45.34
CA LYS A 746 10.21 -18.12 46.37
C LYS A 746 10.76 -17.70 47.74
N ALA A 747 9.97 -16.97 48.53
CA ALA A 747 10.31 -16.70 49.93
C ALA A 747 9.69 -17.79 50.82
N GLU A 748 10.53 -18.64 51.40
CA GLU A 748 10.13 -19.54 52.49
C GLU A 748 10.28 -18.79 53.82
N LEU A 749 9.18 -18.33 54.40
CA LEU A 749 9.13 -17.95 55.81
C LEU A 749 8.88 -19.21 56.64
N GLY A 750 9.94 -19.73 57.24
CA GLY A 750 9.86 -20.78 58.25
C GLY A 750 9.13 -20.26 59.48
N LEU A 751 8.12 -21.01 59.92
CA LEU A 751 7.40 -20.80 61.17
C LEU A 751 8.33 -21.08 62.37
N ASN A 752 8.56 -20.06 63.19
CA ASN A 752 8.61 -20.11 64.67
C ASN A 752 8.55 -18.70 65.24
#